data_AF-A0A9N9LL34-F1
#
_entry.id   AF-A0A9N9LL34-F1
#
_cell.length_a   1.000
_cell.length_b   1.000
_cell.length_c   1.000
_cell.angle_alpha   90.00
_cell.angle_beta   90.00
_cell.angle_gamma   90.00
#
_symmetry.space_group_name_H-M   'P 1'
#
loop_
_entity.id
_entity.type
_entity.pdbx_description
1 polymer ?
#
loop_
_entity_poly.entity_id
_entity_poly.type
_entity_poly.pdbx_seq_one_letter_code
_entity_poly.pdbx_strand_id
1 'polypeptide(L)'
;MLPAPATGQVLRYFPCGGPDELSRKGGSSSSSSINSILPLKRPTSAPAPASTKAPMSHESLISRPVATNDPYDVAWVQGRTILITGGASGIGAGLFRKWAENGANIVIGDINDKLGEELVAEVRKTTGNQHLHYIHCDVTNWLSQVHFFKTAKQLSPTGGIDAVVANAGITDGNKIFDKNVHDYEALENPPAPVFKCLDVNLTGVMYTAKLAIYYLSKNPESSKASTLVTPAPNTRDRHLLLVGSIASLGSLPGLVQYNASKHAVLGLFRSLNTTSFLNGLRVNIILPYFTDTPILPVSAKLLLAGGAMGTPEDVVEAATRLMADTRLVGRALAIGPRATVDKNGHLCEANVPGSRETSVWDIDALDFSATETFTRRFVGLLTQIERTRGDEQSLLPLSTSTIWKLDFDIPRNLYLPNMSQTWQRPRLYDDPFTSPPYPPKDSAFRWASRVARPSPSSRFSSCRLSPMRMIIFLVAVATVVLIRDHIPNFYRSVMRQHPTSSLPNLTELPFLAFPSPELTPYRLPDRSDTFTTYKHRETCNISSLDLHTPFSPLCADRQSMLTAMASGGRIGNGAPYMPRDCDMRWFTTEEVCEILGRFERVVLVGDSMLRHVVGSLNVLLRKDLGYGAVTDWNFSAMERKQCFCNEQFDVKACSVQGIYSTDDVLKNDPLSLSCSNKINLIMEQINTFPIPPEELARLKLSVGTTSRTPKPKAFILGHGLWNNLELQKTVSWLDAVLSVIRAEPSSSSNCLFLTPSAAGREKPDEWIVSQGNKALVLFEEATGIEARKRGVEHLGTWNMSIQARKYDGVHLDMRGNLVKGMMVVNWLDWIGR
;
A
#
# COMPACT_ATOMS: atom_id res chain seq x y z
N MET A 1 11.84 -49.97 -42.43
CA MET A 1 12.79 -49.08 -43.13
C MET A 1 12.71 -47.74 -42.39
N LEU A 2 13.59 -47.36 -41.46
CA LEU A 2 15.04 -47.58 -41.36
C LEU A 2 15.81 -47.10 -42.61
N PRO A 3 17.03 -46.50 -42.50
CA PRO A 3 17.88 -46.44 -41.29
C PRO A 3 18.56 -45.08 -40.98
N ALA A 4 19.24 -45.01 -39.83
CA ALA A 4 20.41 -44.14 -39.59
C ALA A 4 21.69 -44.76 -40.26
N PRO A 5 22.94 -44.28 -40.07
CA PRO A 5 23.65 -44.60 -38.81
C PRO A 5 24.84 -43.66 -38.38
N ALA A 6 25.36 -43.95 -37.17
CA ALA A 6 26.79 -44.07 -36.81
C ALA A 6 27.72 -42.83 -36.68
N THR A 7 28.73 -42.77 -35.79
CA THR A 7 29.13 -43.58 -34.59
C THR A 7 30.26 -42.85 -33.80
N GLY A 8 30.48 -43.20 -32.52
CA GLY A 8 31.73 -42.95 -31.76
C GLY A 8 31.49 -42.45 -30.32
N GLN A 9 31.37 -43.26 -29.25
CA GLN A 9 32.28 -44.23 -28.59
C GLN A 9 33.55 -43.62 -27.93
N VAL A 10 34.05 -44.07 -26.76
CA VAL A 10 33.52 -44.78 -25.54
C VAL A 10 34.68 -44.91 -24.52
N LEU A 11 34.40 -45.07 -23.21
CA LEU A 11 35.09 -45.89 -22.15
C LEU A 11 34.79 -45.29 -20.74
N ARG A 12 34.05 -45.95 -19.82
CA ARG A 12 34.35 -47.07 -18.87
C ARG A 12 35.19 -46.64 -17.64
N TYR A 13 35.04 -47.13 -16.38
CA TYR A 13 34.23 -48.17 -15.68
C TYR A 13 34.17 -47.83 -14.14
N PHE A 14 33.10 -48.08 -13.36
CA PHE A 14 32.74 -49.28 -12.52
C PHE A 14 33.72 -49.65 -11.38
N PRO A 15 33.35 -50.48 -10.36
CA PRO A 15 32.05 -51.12 -10.02
C PRO A 15 31.49 -50.61 -8.64
N CYS A 16 30.57 -51.22 -7.87
CA CYS A 16 29.76 -52.47 -7.87
C CYS A 16 28.46 -52.19 -7.04
N GLY A 17 27.46 -53.08 -6.83
CA GLY A 17 27.20 -54.46 -7.27
C GLY A 17 25.73 -54.88 -7.00
N GLY A 18 25.25 -55.94 -7.67
CA GLY A 18 23.83 -56.38 -7.69
C GLY A 18 23.51 -57.68 -6.93
N PRO A 19 22.31 -58.28 -7.13
CA PRO A 19 21.69 -59.25 -6.22
C PRO A 19 21.79 -60.73 -6.64
N ASP A 20 21.59 -61.65 -5.67
CA ASP A 20 20.62 -62.78 -5.69
C ASP A 20 20.88 -63.78 -4.54
N GLU A 21 19.83 -64.42 -3.99
CA GLU A 21 19.69 -65.89 -3.79
C GLU A 21 18.57 -66.34 -2.80
N LEU A 22 17.71 -67.24 -3.29
CA LEU A 22 17.16 -68.46 -2.64
C LEU A 22 16.76 -68.48 -1.13
N SER A 23 15.45 -68.63 -0.84
CA SER A 23 14.82 -69.95 -0.60
C SER A 23 13.56 -69.99 0.31
N ARG A 24 12.79 -71.10 0.17
CA ARG A 24 11.91 -71.80 1.14
C ARG A 24 10.56 -71.20 1.61
N LYS A 25 9.51 -71.78 0.99
CA LYS A 25 8.22 -72.29 1.54
C LYS A 25 7.93 -72.16 3.05
N GLY A 26 6.66 -71.83 3.34
CA GLY A 26 5.92 -72.21 4.57
C GLY A 26 5.07 -71.06 5.10
N GLY A 27 3.74 -71.11 5.23
CA GLY A 27 2.81 -72.26 5.16
C GLY A 27 2.11 -72.46 6.50
N SER A 28 0.97 -71.82 6.70
CA SER A 28 0.24 -71.76 7.97
C SER A 28 -0.51 -73.05 8.35
N SER A 29 -0.43 -73.46 9.62
CA SER A 29 -1.42 -74.30 10.33
C SER A 29 -1.11 -74.29 11.84
N SER A 30 -1.98 -74.61 12.79
CA SER A 30 -3.45 -74.53 12.92
C SER A 30 -3.83 -74.91 14.37
N SER A 31 -5.13 -74.92 14.72
CA SER A 31 -5.71 -75.43 15.99
C SER A 31 -5.51 -74.52 17.23
N SER A 32 -6.37 -74.52 18.26
CA SER A 32 -7.58 -75.32 18.52
C SER A 32 -8.64 -74.52 19.32
N SER A 33 -9.88 -74.99 19.32
CA SER A 33 -11.03 -74.44 20.08
C SER A 33 -11.19 -75.11 21.46
N ILE A 34 -11.88 -74.47 22.42
CA ILE A 34 -13.02 -75.03 23.22
C ILE A 34 -13.42 -74.13 24.43
N ASN A 35 -14.70 -73.75 24.44
CA ASN A 35 -15.69 -73.49 25.50
C ASN A 35 -15.37 -72.95 26.92
N SER A 36 -16.14 -71.90 27.26
CA SER A 36 -17.00 -71.70 28.45
C SER A 36 -16.42 -71.58 29.88
N ILE A 37 -16.76 -70.48 30.56
CA ILE A 37 -17.73 -70.40 31.69
C ILE A 37 -17.84 -68.94 32.22
N LEU A 38 -19.06 -68.53 32.60
CA LEU A 38 -19.46 -67.27 33.28
C LEU A 38 -20.20 -67.67 34.59
N PRO A 39 -20.60 -66.77 35.52
CA PRO A 39 -20.22 -65.37 35.82
C PRO A 39 -19.98 -65.12 37.35
N LEU A 40 -19.98 -63.84 37.79
CA LEU A 40 -20.37 -63.22 39.11
C LEU A 40 -19.36 -62.07 39.42
N LYS A 41 -19.66 -60.81 39.81
CA LYS A 41 -20.86 -60.00 40.11
C LYS A 41 -20.40 -58.51 40.15
N ARG A 42 -21.33 -57.55 39.98
CA ARG A 42 -21.20 -56.06 39.94
C ARG A 42 -20.58 -55.41 41.22
N PRO A 43 -20.26 -54.07 41.33
CA PRO A 43 -20.67 -52.92 40.46
C PRO A 43 -19.67 -51.75 40.18
N THR A 44 -20.02 -50.93 39.17
CA THR A 44 -19.83 -49.45 39.01
C THR A 44 -18.48 -48.74 39.22
N SER A 45 -17.92 -48.21 38.11
CA SER A 45 -17.46 -46.81 37.98
C SER A 45 -17.51 -46.35 36.50
N ALA A 46 -17.54 -45.04 36.24
CA ALA A 46 -17.93 -44.44 34.96
C ALA A 46 -16.97 -44.71 33.76
N PRO A 47 -17.47 -44.65 32.50
CA PRO A 47 -16.61 -44.70 31.32
C PRO A 47 -15.77 -43.43 31.15
N ALA A 48 -14.52 -43.59 30.71
CA ALA A 48 -13.65 -42.48 30.32
C ALA A 48 -14.24 -41.70 29.13
N PRO A 49 -14.02 -40.37 29.03
CA PRO A 49 -14.66 -39.55 28.01
C PRO A 49 -14.18 -39.92 26.60
N ALA A 50 -15.12 -39.88 25.65
CA ALA A 50 -14.84 -40.05 24.24
C ALA A 50 -13.79 -39.03 23.75
N SER A 51 -12.96 -39.43 22.80
CA SER A 51 -12.00 -38.51 22.19
C SER A 51 -12.74 -37.32 21.58
N THR A 52 -12.52 -36.14 22.14
CA THR A 52 -13.03 -34.89 21.58
C THR A 52 -12.41 -34.71 20.21
N LYS A 53 -13.22 -34.90 19.16
CA LYS A 53 -12.88 -34.40 17.82
C LYS A 53 -12.44 -32.95 17.97
N ALA A 54 -11.29 -32.60 17.40
CA ALA A 54 -10.85 -31.23 17.33
C ALA A 54 -11.99 -30.35 16.76
N PRO A 55 -12.19 -29.12 17.26
CA PRO A 55 -13.19 -28.23 16.69
C PRO A 55 -12.89 -28.04 15.21
N MET A 56 -13.93 -28.14 14.37
CA MET A 56 -13.83 -27.82 12.95
C MET A 56 -13.21 -26.43 12.79
N SER A 57 -12.01 -26.38 12.20
CA SER A 57 -11.47 -25.13 11.69
C SER A 57 -12.49 -24.53 10.73
N HIS A 58 -12.83 -23.25 10.88
CA HIS A 58 -13.59 -22.53 9.87
C HIS A 58 -12.79 -22.57 8.56
N GLU A 59 -13.21 -23.42 7.62
CA GLU A 59 -12.68 -23.40 6.26
C GLU A 59 -12.96 -22.02 5.65
N SER A 60 -11.92 -21.37 5.12
CA SER A 60 -12.10 -20.09 4.45
C SER A 60 -12.95 -20.30 3.20
N LEU A 61 -14.18 -19.79 3.23
CA LEU A 61 -15.10 -19.82 2.08
C LEU A 61 -14.54 -19.08 0.86
N ILE A 62 -13.61 -18.15 1.08
CA ILE A 62 -12.82 -17.48 0.07
C ILE A 62 -11.69 -18.43 -0.38
N SER A 63 -11.50 -18.60 -1.69
CA SER A 63 -10.47 -19.48 -2.25
C SER A 63 -9.05 -18.97 -1.99
N ARG A 64 -8.02 -19.58 -2.58
CA ARG A 64 -6.71 -18.91 -2.72
C ARG A 64 -6.75 -17.89 -3.87
N PRO A 65 -5.85 -16.89 -3.90
CA PRO A 65 -5.68 -15.99 -5.04
C PRO A 65 -5.45 -16.76 -6.34
N VAL A 66 -6.01 -16.25 -7.44
CA VAL A 66 -5.93 -16.92 -8.74
C VAL A 66 -4.52 -16.80 -9.30
N ALA A 67 -3.81 -17.92 -9.41
CA ALA A 67 -2.63 -18.01 -10.26
C ALA A 67 -3.10 -18.05 -11.72
N THR A 68 -2.89 -16.97 -12.47
CA THR A 68 -3.45 -16.80 -13.83
C THR A 68 -2.84 -17.72 -14.90
N ASN A 69 -1.86 -18.55 -14.52
CA ASN A 69 -1.26 -19.61 -15.33
C ASN A 69 -1.78 -21.01 -15.01
N ASP A 70 -2.56 -21.21 -13.93
CA ASP A 70 -3.06 -22.54 -13.58
C ASP A 70 -3.92 -23.08 -14.74
N PRO A 71 -3.70 -24.31 -15.24
CA PRO A 71 -4.56 -24.86 -16.27
C PRO A 71 -5.99 -25.03 -15.74
N TYR A 72 -6.96 -24.74 -16.60
CA TYR A 72 -8.36 -25.06 -16.40
C TYR A 72 -8.96 -25.48 -17.74
N ASP A 73 -10.06 -26.22 -17.69
CA ASP A 73 -10.78 -26.64 -18.89
C ASP A 73 -12.04 -25.79 -19.08
N VAL A 74 -12.19 -25.20 -20.26
CA VAL A 74 -13.39 -24.42 -20.62
C VAL A 74 -14.62 -25.34 -20.69
N ALA A 75 -14.46 -26.62 -21.04
CA ALA A 75 -15.54 -27.60 -21.10
C ALA A 75 -16.24 -27.83 -19.73
N TRP A 76 -15.67 -27.35 -18.62
CA TRP A 76 -16.36 -27.36 -17.33
C TRP A 76 -17.61 -26.47 -17.27
N VAL A 77 -17.83 -25.56 -18.23
CA VAL A 77 -19.11 -24.83 -18.36
C VAL A 77 -20.23 -25.68 -18.99
N GLN A 78 -19.92 -26.83 -19.57
CA GLN A 78 -20.87 -27.69 -20.26
C GLN A 78 -22.04 -28.08 -19.35
N GLY A 79 -23.26 -28.00 -19.90
CA GLY A 79 -24.51 -28.36 -19.21
C GLY A 79 -25.03 -27.31 -18.22
N ARG A 80 -24.24 -26.30 -17.85
CA ARG A 80 -24.69 -25.22 -16.95
C ARG A 80 -25.65 -24.27 -17.67
N THR A 81 -26.69 -23.83 -16.97
CA THR A 81 -27.60 -22.76 -17.41
C THR A 81 -27.09 -21.42 -16.91
N ILE A 82 -26.68 -20.54 -17.85
CA ILE A 82 -26.06 -19.25 -17.59
C ILE A 82 -26.97 -18.13 -18.12
N LEU A 83 -27.28 -17.13 -17.28
CA LEU A 83 -27.96 -15.90 -17.71
C LEU A 83 -26.95 -14.77 -17.87
N ILE A 84 -27.05 -13.99 -18.95
CA ILE A 84 -26.18 -12.82 -19.19
C ILE A 84 -27.04 -11.60 -19.49
N THR A 85 -26.91 -10.55 -18.69
CA THR A 85 -27.52 -9.23 -18.95
C THR A 85 -26.59 -8.38 -19.83
N GLY A 86 -27.14 -7.59 -20.76
CA GLY A 86 -26.33 -6.89 -21.78
C GLY A 86 -25.63 -7.87 -22.72
N GLY A 87 -26.26 -9.02 -22.98
CA GLY A 87 -25.63 -10.16 -23.64
C GLY A 87 -25.52 -10.06 -25.17
N ALA A 88 -26.14 -9.06 -25.81
CA ALA A 88 -26.15 -8.97 -27.26
C ALA A 88 -24.83 -8.44 -27.85
N SER A 89 -24.06 -7.62 -27.11
CA SER A 89 -22.87 -6.94 -27.66
C SER A 89 -21.64 -6.97 -26.75
N GLY A 90 -20.49 -6.56 -27.29
CA GLY A 90 -19.24 -6.39 -26.55
C GLY A 90 -18.81 -7.64 -25.77
N ILE A 91 -18.45 -7.44 -24.49
CA ILE A 91 -18.07 -8.52 -23.58
C ILE A 91 -19.19 -9.58 -23.49
N GLY A 92 -20.46 -9.17 -23.34
CA GLY A 92 -21.59 -10.09 -23.22
C GLY A 92 -21.72 -11.06 -24.39
N ALA A 93 -21.54 -10.56 -25.62
CA ALA A 93 -21.55 -11.38 -26.84
C ALA A 93 -20.33 -12.32 -26.92
N GLY A 94 -19.16 -11.87 -26.47
CA GLY A 94 -17.95 -12.70 -26.39
C GLY A 94 -18.10 -13.87 -25.40
N LEU A 95 -18.65 -13.60 -24.21
CA LEU A 95 -18.99 -14.63 -23.22
C LEU A 95 -20.02 -15.63 -23.77
N PHE A 96 -21.07 -15.12 -24.43
CA PHE A 96 -22.10 -15.95 -25.06
C PHE A 96 -21.50 -16.91 -26.09
N ARG A 97 -20.71 -16.42 -27.07
CA ARG A 97 -20.05 -17.29 -28.07
C ARG A 97 -19.15 -18.33 -27.41
N LYS A 98 -18.20 -17.89 -26.58
CA LYS A 98 -17.18 -18.76 -25.96
C LYS A 98 -17.81 -19.89 -25.12
N TRP A 99 -18.84 -19.61 -24.33
CA TRP A 99 -19.47 -20.62 -23.48
C TRP A 99 -20.46 -21.50 -24.24
N ALA A 100 -21.13 -20.98 -25.28
CA ALA A 100 -22.02 -21.77 -26.14
C ALA A 100 -21.25 -22.82 -26.95
N GLU A 101 -20.10 -22.45 -27.51
CA GLU A 101 -19.15 -23.35 -28.18
C GLU A 101 -18.67 -24.49 -27.27
N ASN A 102 -18.67 -24.28 -25.95
CA ASN A 102 -18.28 -25.25 -24.93
C ASN A 102 -19.49 -25.89 -24.21
N GLY A 103 -20.66 -25.87 -24.85
CA GLY A 103 -21.84 -26.64 -24.44
C GLY A 103 -22.59 -26.12 -23.21
N ALA A 104 -22.42 -24.85 -22.83
CA ALA A 104 -23.31 -24.22 -21.86
C ALA A 104 -24.69 -23.92 -22.47
N ASN A 105 -25.74 -23.95 -21.64
CA ASN A 105 -27.07 -23.48 -21.98
C ASN A 105 -27.14 -21.99 -21.60
N ILE A 106 -27.41 -21.08 -22.53
CA ILE A 106 -27.24 -19.64 -22.26
C ILE A 106 -28.47 -18.85 -22.68
N VAL A 107 -28.94 -18.00 -21.77
CA VAL A 107 -30.04 -17.06 -22.03
C VAL A 107 -29.51 -15.64 -21.90
N ILE A 108 -29.47 -14.91 -23.01
CA ILE A 108 -29.03 -13.52 -23.06
C ILE A 108 -30.22 -12.56 -22.97
N GLY A 109 -30.08 -11.53 -22.15
CA GLY A 109 -31.04 -10.45 -21.98
C GLY A 109 -30.43 -9.12 -22.39
N ASP A 110 -31.10 -8.39 -23.28
CA ASP A 110 -30.66 -7.09 -23.78
C ASP A 110 -31.89 -6.27 -24.23
N ILE A 111 -31.72 -4.96 -24.46
CA ILE A 111 -32.77 -4.09 -25.04
C ILE A 111 -32.71 -4.02 -26.58
N ASN A 112 -31.63 -4.51 -27.18
CA ASN A 112 -31.46 -4.54 -28.63
C ASN A 112 -31.94 -5.88 -29.21
N ASP A 113 -33.25 -5.99 -29.45
CA ASP A 113 -33.91 -7.21 -29.92
C ASP A 113 -33.24 -7.82 -31.14
N LYS A 114 -33.09 -7.01 -32.20
CA LYS A 114 -32.51 -7.43 -33.48
C LYS A 114 -31.13 -8.06 -33.29
N LEU A 115 -30.24 -7.39 -32.57
CA LEU A 115 -28.85 -7.83 -32.43
C LEU A 115 -28.76 -9.08 -31.55
N GLY A 116 -29.62 -9.20 -30.52
CA GLY A 116 -29.72 -10.39 -29.69
C GLY A 116 -30.26 -11.62 -30.44
N GLU A 117 -31.31 -11.44 -31.24
CA GLU A 117 -31.88 -12.50 -32.09
C GLU A 117 -30.90 -12.97 -33.17
N GLU A 118 -30.24 -12.04 -33.87
CA GLU A 118 -29.22 -12.33 -34.88
C GLU A 118 -28.05 -13.13 -34.28
N LEU A 119 -27.53 -12.72 -33.12
CA LEU A 119 -26.45 -13.41 -32.41
C LEU A 119 -26.86 -14.83 -31.98
N VAL A 120 -28.07 -15.02 -31.46
CA VAL A 120 -28.54 -16.36 -31.07
C VAL A 120 -28.73 -17.26 -32.29
N ALA A 121 -29.24 -16.74 -33.41
CA ALA A 121 -29.38 -17.50 -34.64
C ALA A 121 -28.01 -17.88 -35.25
N GLU A 122 -27.04 -16.96 -35.23
CA GLU A 122 -25.64 -17.20 -35.63
C GLU A 122 -25.05 -18.39 -34.85
N VAL A 123 -25.05 -18.30 -33.51
CA VAL A 123 -24.34 -19.27 -32.65
C VAL A 123 -25.07 -20.61 -32.56
N ARG A 124 -26.41 -20.63 -32.66
CA ARG A 124 -27.17 -21.88 -32.83
C ARG A 124 -26.76 -22.62 -34.10
N LYS A 125 -26.54 -21.90 -35.20
CA LYS A 125 -26.17 -22.48 -36.49
C LYS A 125 -24.74 -23.04 -36.48
N THR A 126 -23.81 -22.41 -35.76
CA THR A 126 -22.42 -22.90 -35.68
C THR A 126 -22.23 -24.03 -34.66
N THR A 127 -22.91 -23.97 -33.51
CA THR A 127 -22.73 -24.94 -32.41
C THR A 127 -23.74 -26.10 -32.43
N GLY A 128 -24.88 -25.96 -33.11
CA GLY A 128 -26.00 -26.90 -33.05
C GLY A 128 -26.80 -26.87 -31.73
N ASN A 129 -26.34 -26.13 -30.72
CA ASN A 129 -26.94 -26.10 -29.39
C ASN A 129 -28.29 -25.35 -29.39
N GLN A 130 -29.39 -26.07 -29.16
CA GLN A 130 -30.73 -25.49 -29.19
C GLN A 130 -31.06 -24.64 -27.94
N HIS A 131 -30.34 -24.82 -26.83
CA HIS A 131 -30.59 -24.18 -25.54
C HIS A 131 -29.89 -22.80 -25.38
N LEU A 132 -29.79 -22.09 -26.50
CA LEU A 132 -29.27 -20.73 -26.60
C LEU A 132 -30.44 -19.79 -26.91
N HIS A 133 -30.75 -18.81 -26.07
CA HIS A 133 -31.97 -18.01 -26.20
C HIS A 133 -31.73 -16.51 -26.00
N TYR A 134 -32.48 -15.69 -26.75
CA TYR A 134 -32.61 -14.25 -26.52
C TYR A 134 -33.96 -13.96 -25.87
N ILE A 135 -34.01 -12.98 -24.98
CA ILE A 135 -35.22 -12.44 -24.37
C ILE A 135 -35.02 -10.93 -24.18
N HIS A 136 -36.00 -10.11 -24.58
CA HIS A 136 -35.99 -8.68 -24.28
C HIS A 136 -35.86 -8.42 -22.78
N CYS A 137 -34.87 -7.62 -22.37
CA CYS A 137 -34.58 -7.32 -20.98
C CYS A 137 -34.01 -5.92 -20.79
N ASP A 138 -34.89 -4.94 -20.49
CA ASP A 138 -34.49 -3.68 -19.88
C ASP A 138 -34.15 -3.91 -18.40
N VAL A 139 -32.87 -3.77 -18.04
CA VAL A 139 -32.38 -3.97 -16.68
C VAL A 139 -32.86 -2.90 -15.69
N THR A 140 -33.26 -1.72 -16.16
CA THR A 140 -33.82 -0.65 -15.31
C THR A 140 -35.25 -0.97 -14.86
N ASN A 141 -35.94 -1.86 -15.58
CA ASN A 141 -37.31 -2.27 -15.30
C ASN A 141 -37.35 -3.59 -14.50
N TRP A 142 -37.82 -3.52 -13.26
CA TRP A 142 -37.94 -4.68 -12.37
C TRP A 142 -38.79 -5.82 -12.95
N LEU A 143 -39.92 -5.51 -13.61
CA LEU A 143 -40.82 -6.53 -14.17
C LEU A 143 -40.21 -7.20 -15.41
N SER A 144 -39.47 -6.43 -16.21
CA SER A 144 -38.69 -6.95 -17.35
C SER A 144 -37.64 -7.97 -16.86
N GLN A 145 -36.87 -7.65 -15.83
CA GLN A 145 -35.94 -8.61 -15.22
C GLN A 145 -36.64 -9.83 -14.60
N VAL A 146 -37.78 -9.64 -13.91
CA VAL A 146 -38.57 -10.77 -13.36
C VAL A 146 -39.07 -11.69 -14.48
N HIS A 147 -39.50 -11.14 -15.62
CA HIS A 147 -39.86 -11.92 -16.80
C HIS A 147 -38.65 -12.68 -17.35
N PHE A 148 -37.52 -12.00 -17.57
CA PHE A 148 -36.27 -12.59 -18.03
C PHE A 148 -35.86 -13.83 -17.21
N PHE A 149 -35.79 -13.71 -15.88
CA PHE A 149 -35.44 -14.83 -15.00
C PHE A 149 -36.47 -15.98 -14.99
N LYS A 150 -37.78 -15.66 -15.04
CA LYS A 150 -38.84 -16.68 -15.10
C LYS A 150 -38.75 -17.50 -16.38
N THR A 151 -38.66 -16.83 -17.52
CA THR A 151 -38.64 -17.44 -18.85
C THR A 151 -37.31 -18.19 -19.07
N ALA A 152 -36.17 -17.64 -18.64
CA ALA A 152 -34.89 -18.35 -18.69
C ALA A 152 -34.91 -19.66 -17.88
N LYS A 153 -35.53 -19.67 -16.68
CA LYS A 153 -35.73 -20.90 -15.90
C LYS A 153 -36.59 -21.94 -16.63
N GLN A 154 -37.63 -21.51 -17.34
CA GLN A 154 -38.52 -22.39 -18.12
C GLN A 154 -37.82 -22.99 -19.35
N LEU A 155 -36.90 -22.25 -19.96
CA LEU A 155 -36.11 -22.70 -21.13
C LEU A 155 -34.90 -23.57 -20.75
N SER A 156 -34.53 -23.62 -19.46
CA SER A 156 -33.44 -24.47 -18.96
C SER A 156 -33.79 -25.96 -19.08
N PRO A 157 -32.88 -26.81 -19.61
CA PRO A 157 -33.04 -28.26 -19.59
C PRO A 157 -33.20 -28.86 -18.18
N THR A 158 -32.71 -28.15 -17.16
CA THR A 158 -32.72 -28.59 -15.75
C THR A 158 -33.85 -27.94 -14.94
N GLY A 159 -34.66 -27.08 -15.58
CA GLY A 159 -35.62 -26.22 -14.88
C GLY A 159 -34.95 -25.28 -13.86
N GLY A 160 -33.68 -24.95 -14.07
CA GLY A 160 -32.79 -24.31 -13.10
C GLY A 160 -31.95 -23.18 -13.69
N ILE A 161 -31.17 -22.51 -12.84
CA ILE A 161 -30.21 -21.45 -13.23
C ILE A 161 -28.97 -21.66 -12.37
N ASP A 162 -27.84 -21.99 -13.00
CA ASP A 162 -26.58 -22.31 -12.31
C ASP A 162 -25.68 -21.07 -12.16
N ALA A 163 -25.72 -20.16 -13.13
CA ALA A 163 -24.96 -18.90 -13.05
C ALA A 163 -25.70 -17.69 -13.63
N VAL A 164 -25.35 -16.50 -13.12
CA VAL A 164 -25.85 -15.21 -13.58
C VAL A 164 -24.68 -14.24 -13.75
N VAL A 165 -24.63 -13.53 -14.87
CA VAL A 165 -23.67 -12.47 -15.15
C VAL A 165 -24.39 -11.11 -15.20
N ALA A 166 -24.05 -10.24 -14.25
CA ALA A 166 -24.47 -8.84 -14.24
C ALA A 166 -23.49 -8.02 -15.10
N ASN A 167 -23.68 -8.08 -16.43
CA ASN A 167 -22.79 -7.50 -17.43
C ASN A 167 -23.35 -6.23 -18.10
N ALA A 168 -24.67 -5.98 -18.07
CA ALA A 168 -25.26 -4.78 -18.64
C ALA A 168 -24.64 -3.50 -18.06
N GLY A 169 -24.23 -2.58 -18.93
CA GLY A 169 -23.66 -1.31 -18.52
C GLY A 169 -23.46 -0.32 -19.67
N ILE A 170 -23.48 0.97 -19.33
CA ILE A 170 -23.27 2.12 -20.23
C ILE A 170 -22.28 3.11 -19.61
N THR A 171 -21.70 3.98 -20.43
CA THR A 171 -20.91 5.14 -19.98
C THR A 171 -21.80 6.37 -19.76
N ASP A 172 -21.22 7.45 -19.23
CA ASP A 172 -21.90 8.75 -19.07
C ASP A 172 -22.28 9.31 -20.46
N GLY A 173 -23.54 9.10 -20.85
CA GLY A 173 -24.10 9.62 -22.10
C GLY A 173 -24.40 11.13 -22.07
N ASN A 174 -24.20 11.79 -20.92
CA ASN A 174 -24.51 13.19 -20.68
C ASN A 174 -23.48 13.83 -19.73
N LYS A 175 -23.02 15.04 -20.03
CA LYS A 175 -22.01 15.77 -19.24
C LYS A 175 -22.62 16.62 -18.11
N ILE A 176 -23.56 16.05 -17.34
CA ILE A 176 -24.40 16.80 -16.38
C ILE A 176 -23.64 17.54 -15.25
N PHE A 177 -22.35 17.26 -15.06
CA PHE A 177 -21.48 17.92 -14.08
C PHE A 177 -20.54 18.98 -14.69
N ASP A 178 -20.60 19.23 -16.01
CA ASP A 178 -19.87 20.33 -16.65
C ASP A 178 -20.55 21.68 -16.31
N LYS A 179 -19.75 22.74 -16.09
CA LYS A 179 -20.24 24.05 -15.61
C LYS A 179 -21.27 24.76 -16.51
N ASN A 180 -21.39 24.35 -17.78
CA ASN A 180 -22.10 25.11 -18.82
C ASN A 180 -23.29 24.35 -19.44
N VAL A 181 -23.86 23.34 -18.75
CA VAL A 181 -24.96 22.53 -19.31
C VAL A 181 -26.28 23.32 -19.39
N HIS A 182 -26.60 24.07 -18.34
CA HIS A 182 -27.77 24.95 -18.27
C HIS A 182 -27.41 26.24 -17.54
N ASP A 183 -27.98 27.35 -18.01
CA ASP A 183 -28.07 28.57 -17.22
C ASP A 183 -29.25 28.42 -16.25
N TYR A 184 -28.95 28.12 -15.00
CA TYR A 184 -29.96 27.93 -13.96
C TYR A 184 -30.57 29.25 -13.46
N GLU A 185 -29.98 30.40 -13.76
CA GLU A 185 -30.54 31.72 -13.42
C GLU A 185 -31.55 32.18 -14.48
N ALA A 186 -31.40 31.73 -15.74
CA ALA A 186 -32.31 32.01 -16.85
C ALA A 186 -33.53 31.07 -16.94
N LEU A 187 -33.63 30.03 -16.11
CA LEU A 187 -34.70 29.03 -16.14
C LEU A 187 -35.63 29.16 -14.93
N GLU A 188 -36.89 29.49 -15.16
CA GLU A 188 -37.93 29.58 -14.11
C GLU A 188 -38.17 28.23 -13.40
N ASN A 189 -38.07 27.12 -14.15
CA ASN A 189 -38.20 25.76 -13.64
C ASN A 189 -37.14 24.86 -14.30
N PRO A 190 -35.91 24.80 -13.77
CA PRO A 190 -34.84 23.99 -14.35
C PRO A 190 -35.13 22.48 -14.18
N PRO A 191 -34.92 21.65 -15.23
CA PRO A 191 -35.18 20.22 -15.14
C PRO A 191 -34.16 19.52 -14.22
N ALA A 192 -34.62 18.50 -13.50
CA ALA A 192 -33.73 17.65 -12.70
C ALA A 192 -32.76 16.84 -13.60
N PRO A 193 -31.50 16.63 -13.17
CA PRO A 193 -30.54 15.85 -13.94
C PRO A 193 -30.97 14.37 -14.05
N VAL A 194 -30.80 13.80 -15.25
CA VAL A 194 -31.13 12.39 -15.54
C VAL A 194 -29.91 11.50 -15.32
N PHE A 195 -30.00 10.58 -14.36
CA PHE A 195 -28.91 9.70 -13.93
C PHE A 195 -28.93 8.30 -14.57
N LYS A 196 -29.24 8.21 -15.87
CA LYS A 196 -29.43 6.91 -16.58
C LYS A 196 -28.24 5.94 -16.44
N CYS A 197 -27.03 6.46 -16.29
CA CYS A 197 -25.83 5.65 -16.04
C CYS A 197 -25.91 4.92 -14.67
N LEU A 198 -26.42 5.59 -13.62
CA LEU A 198 -26.70 4.95 -12.33
C LEU A 198 -27.85 3.95 -12.42
N ASP A 199 -28.92 4.28 -13.15
CA ASP A 199 -30.08 3.38 -13.31
C ASP A 199 -29.69 2.04 -13.94
N VAL A 200 -28.85 2.07 -14.98
CA VAL A 200 -28.36 0.84 -15.64
C VAL A 200 -27.27 0.16 -14.81
N ASN A 201 -26.19 0.89 -14.48
CA ASN A 201 -24.97 0.29 -13.92
C ASN A 201 -25.06 -0.05 -12.43
N LEU A 202 -26.01 0.54 -11.69
CA LEU A 202 -26.20 0.30 -10.26
C LEU A 202 -27.59 -0.29 -9.98
N THR A 203 -28.68 0.42 -10.28
CA THR A 203 -30.03 -0.06 -9.95
C THR A 203 -30.35 -1.38 -10.69
N GLY A 204 -30.05 -1.45 -11.99
CA GLY A 204 -30.21 -2.67 -12.78
C GLY A 204 -29.32 -3.83 -12.29
N VAL A 205 -28.07 -3.55 -11.89
CA VAL A 205 -27.18 -4.56 -11.30
C VAL A 205 -27.69 -5.07 -9.95
N MET A 206 -28.25 -4.19 -9.11
CA MET A 206 -28.88 -4.55 -7.83
C MET A 206 -30.09 -5.46 -8.04
N TYR A 207 -30.94 -5.18 -9.03
CA TYR A 207 -32.04 -6.05 -9.42
C TYR A 207 -31.55 -7.42 -9.92
N THR A 208 -30.55 -7.45 -10.79
CA THR A 208 -29.94 -8.69 -11.29
C THR A 208 -29.39 -9.53 -10.14
N ALA A 209 -28.65 -8.93 -9.20
CA ALA A 209 -28.09 -9.61 -8.04
C ALA A 209 -29.17 -10.11 -7.08
N LYS A 210 -30.23 -9.32 -6.84
CA LYS A 210 -31.37 -9.72 -6.00
C LYS A 210 -32.10 -10.95 -6.56
N LEU A 211 -32.33 -10.97 -7.88
CA LEU A 211 -32.93 -12.11 -8.56
C LEU A 211 -31.98 -13.31 -8.60
N ALA A 212 -30.69 -13.10 -8.88
CA ALA A 212 -29.68 -14.15 -8.83
C ALA A 212 -29.67 -14.88 -7.47
N ILE A 213 -29.61 -14.15 -6.35
CA ILE A 213 -29.65 -14.77 -5.01
C ILE A 213 -30.92 -15.62 -4.81
N TYR A 214 -32.08 -15.16 -5.28
CA TYR A 214 -33.35 -15.90 -5.17
C TYR A 214 -33.40 -17.16 -6.04
N TYR A 215 -32.93 -17.09 -7.29
CA TYR A 215 -32.98 -18.23 -8.22
C TYR A 215 -31.85 -19.23 -7.98
N LEU A 216 -30.61 -18.77 -7.79
CA LEU A 216 -29.43 -19.61 -7.52
C LEU A 216 -29.59 -20.42 -6.22
N SER A 217 -30.13 -19.82 -5.16
CA SER A 217 -30.34 -20.53 -3.88
C SER A 217 -31.37 -21.68 -3.99
N LYS A 218 -32.30 -21.59 -4.93
CA LYS A 218 -33.37 -22.57 -5.22
C LYS A 218 -33.10 -23.46 -6.42
N ASN A 219 -31.90 -23.41 -7.00
CA ASN A 219 -31.56 -24.11 -8.23
C ASN A 219 -31.47 -25.65 -7.99
N PRO A 220 -32.34 -26.48 -8.60
CA PRO A 220 -32.39 -27.92 -8.35
C PRO A 220 -31.07 -28.60 -8.73
N GLU A 221 -30.66 -29.59 -7.94
CA GLU A 221 -29.47 -30.46 -8.16
C GLU A 221 -28.11 -29.74 -8.22
N SER A 222 -28.08 -28.41 -8.10
CA SER A 222 -26.84 -27.65 -8.00
C SER A 222 -26.19 -27.76 -6.63
N SER A 223 -24.89 -28.01 -6.64
CA SER A 223 -24.07 -28.03 -5.44
C SER A 223 -23.94 -26.63 -4.85
N LYS A 224 -23.81 -26.54 -3.53
CA LYS A 224 -23.37 -25.29 -2.89
C LYS A 224 -21.93 -24.99 -3.31
N ALA A 225 -21.59 -23.72 -3.45
CA ALA A 225 -20.23 -23.28 -3.70
C ALA A 225 -19.27 -23.82 -2.63
N SER A 226 -18.14 -24.38 -3.08
CA SER A 226 -17.11 -24.96 -2.23
C SER A 226 -15.77 -24.99 -2.97
N THR A 227 -14.69 -24.71 -2.25
CA THR A 227 -13.31 -24.75 -2.74
C THR A 227 -12.78 -26.18 -2.93
N LEU A 228 -13.51 -27.18 -2.43
CA LEU A 228 -13.13 -28.61 -2.43
C LEU A 228 -13.75 -29.41 -3.58
N VAL A 229 -14.66 -28.83 -4.36
CA VAL A 229 -15.30 -29.50 -5.49
C VAL A 229 -14.32 -29.58 -6.66
N THR A 230 -14.05 -30.79 -7.17
CA THR A 230 -13.33 -30.97 -8.43
C THR A 230 -14.19 -30.48 -9.59
N PRO A 231 -13.74 -29.46 -10.37
CA PRO A 231 -14.46 -29.04 -11.57
C PRO A 231 -14.43 -30.13 -12.64
N ALA A 232 -15.56 -30.34 -13.33
CA ALA A 232 -15.71 -31.26 -14.45
C ALA A 232 -16.88 -30.81 -15.34
N PRO A 233 -17.01 -31.31 -16.58
CA PRO A 233 -18.19 -31.07 -17.40
C PRO A 233 -19.46 -31.55 -16.68
N ASN A 234 -20.56 -30.79 -16.80
CA ASN A 234 -21.83 -31.02 -16.08
C ASN A 234 -21.75 -30.88 -14.54
N THR A 235 -20.61 -30.49 -13.95
CA THR A 235 -20.57 -30.09 -12.53
C THR A 235 -21.31 -28.77 -12.38
N ARG A 236 -22.45 -28.79 -11.69
CA ARG A 236 -23.34 -27.63 -11.51
C ARG A 236 -23.22 -27.02 -10.12
N ASP A 237 -22.98 -25.72 -10.08
CA ASP A 237 -22.82 -24.91 -8.88
C ASP A 237 -23.73 -23.67 -8.91
N ARG A 238 -23.39 -22.63 -8.11
CA ARG A 238 -24.24 -21.43 -7.92
C ARG A 238 -23.37 -20.18 -7.96
N HIS A 239 -23.33 -19.49 -9.09
CA HIS A 239 -22.39 -18.40 -9.33
C HIS A 239 -23.07 -17.08 -9.72
N LEU A 240 -22.75 -15.99 -9.00
CA LEU A 240 -23.01 -14.63 -9.43
C LEU A 240 -21.69 -13.97 -9.87
N LEU A 241 -21.56 -13.67 -11.16
CA LEU A 241 -20.44 -12.93 -11.70
C LEU A 241 -20.85 -11.46 -11.92
N LEU A 242 -20.13 -10.54 -11.28
CA LEU A 242 -20.32 -9.11 -11.44
C LEU A 242 -19.30 -8.54 -12.44
N VAL A 243 -19.72 -7.59 -13.28
CA VAL A 243 -18.81 -6.87 -14.20
C VAL A 243 -18.66 -5.43 -13.71
N GLY A 244 -17.59 -5.17 -12.97
CA GLY A 244 -17.18 -3.83 -12.58
C GLY A 244 -16.40 -3.14 -13.70
N SER A 245 -15.27 -2.53 -13.35
CA SER A 245 -14.30 -1.86 -14.23
C SER A 245 -13.08 -1.43 -13.40
N ILE A 246 -11.96 -1.06 -14.01
CA ILE A 246 -10.89 -0.33 -13.32
C ILE A 246 -11.41 0.97 -12.65
N ALA A 247 -12.48 1.55 -13.20
CA ALA A 247 -13.25 2.66 -12.63
C ALA A 247 -13.96 2.34 -11.29
N SER A 248 -13.85 1.11 -10.79
CA SER A 248 -14.29 0.70 -9.44
C SER A 248 -13.17 0.81 -8.40
N LEU A 249 -11.93 0.94 -8.85
CA LEU A 249 -10.71 1.01 -8.03
C LEU A 249 -10.07 2.40 -8.06
N GLY A 250 -10.31 3.18 -9.11
CA GLY A 250 -9.76 4.51 -9.28
C GLY A 250 -10.70 5.40 -10.08
N SER A 251 -10.53 6.72 -9.95
CA SER A 251 -11.37 7.70 -10.64
C SER A 251 -10.92 7.90 -12.08
N LEU A 252 -11.86 7.90 -13.03
CA LEU A 252 -11.67 8.35 -14.41
C LEU A 252 -12.23 9.77 -14.59
N PRO A 253 -11.40 10.80 -14.85
CA PRO A 253 -11.89 12.17 -15.05
C PRO A 253 -12.99 12.28 -16.11
N GLY A 254 -14.03 13.08 -15.83
CA GLY A 254 -15.16 13.32 -16.74
C GLY A 254 -16.24 12.21 -16.78
N LEU A 255 -16.07 11.10 -16.05
CA LEU A 255 -17.03 9.98 -16.02
C LEU A 255 -17.64 9.79 -14.61
N VAL A 256 -18.30 10.83 -14.10
CA VAL A 256 -18.75 10.92 -12.71
C VAL A 256 -19.77 9.84 -12.34
N GLN A 257 -20.80 9.62 -13.17
CA GLN A 257 -21.83 8.61 -12.87
C GLN A 257 -21.28 7.20 -13.04
N TYR A 258 -20.44 6.98 -14.05
CA TYR A 258 -19.77 5.69 -14.30
C TYR A 258 -18.83 5.31 -13.16
N ASN A 259 -17.98 6.22 -12.67
CA ASN A 259 -17.13 5.96 -11.52
C ASN A 259 -17.97 5.63 -10.28
N ALA A 260 -18.99 6.45 -9.99
CA ALA A 260 -19.85 6.26 -8.82
C ALA A 260 -20.57 4.91 -8.85
N SER A 261 -21.18 4.55 -9.99
CA SER A 261 -21.85 3.26 -10.17
C SER A 261 -20.87 2.08 -10.12
N LYS A 262 -19.70 2.16 -10.76
CA LYS A 262 -18.72 1.06 -10.74
C LYS A 262 -18.06 0.87 -9.37
N HIS A 263 -17.76 1.93 -8.62
CA HIS A 263 -17.38 1.82 -7.19
C HIS A 263 -18.51 1.15 -6.38
N ALA A 264 -19.77 1.48 -6.63
CA ALA A 264 -20.90 0.85 -5.96
C ALA A 264 -21.05 -0.64 -6.32
N VAL A 265 -20.74 -1.06 -7.55
CA VAL A 265 -20.66 -2.49 -7.93
C VAL A 265 -19.56 -3.23 -7.17
N LEU A 266 -18.40 -2.60 -6.90
CA LEU A 266 -17.37 -3.18 -6.04
C LEU A 266 -17.81 -3.25 -4.57
N GLY A 267 -18.54 -2.25 -4.08
CA GLY A 267 -19.19 -2.28 -2.76
C GLY A 267 -20.22 -3.42 -2.64
N LEU A 268 -21.01 -3.65 -3.70
CA LEU A 268 -21.94 -4.76 -3.80
C LEU A 268 -21.21 -6.11 -3.78
N PHE A 269 -20.13 -6.26 -4.56
CA PHE A 269 -19.28 -7.46 -4.53
C PHE A 269 -18.81 -7.78 -3.11
N ARG A 270 -18.20 -6.81 -2.42
CA ARG A 270 -17.70 -6.97 -1.04
C ARG A 270 -18.81 -7.39 -0.07
N SER A 271 -19.97 -6.76 -0.17
CA SER A 271 -21.12 -6.99 0.72
C SER A 271 -21.79 -8.35 0.47
N LEU A 272 -21.93 -8.76 -0.79
CA LEU A 272 -22.51 -10.06 -1.12
C LEU A 272 -21.52 -11.19 -0.87
N ASN A 273 -20.23 -11.01 -1.16
CA ASN A 273 -19.26 -12.08 -0.99
C ASN A 273 -19.14 -12.53 0.47
N THR A 274 -19.13 -11.58 1.42
CA THR A 274 -19.10 -11.85 2.87
C THR A 274 -20.33 -12.60 3.41
N THR A 275 -21.45 -12.59 2.69
CA THR A 275 -22.72 -13.24 3.09
C THR A 275 -23.18 -14.35 2.14
N SER A 276 -22.43 -14.58 1.06
CA SER A 276 -22.74 -15.49 -0.05
C SER A 276 -22.97 -16.94 0.39
N PHE A 277 -22.17 -17.41 1.35
CA PHE A 277 -22.21 -18.75 1.92
C PHE A 277 -23.57 -19.12 2.55
N LEU A 278 -24.30 -18.14 3.10
CA LEU A 278 -25.63 -18.36 3.68
C LEU A 278 -26.63 -18.89 2.65
N ASN A 279 -26.44 -18.52 1.38
CA ASN A 279 -27.25 -18.95 0.24
C ASN A 279 -26.59 -20.09 -0.56
N GLY A 280 -25.40 -20.53 -0.13
CA GLY A 280 -24.60 -21.56 -0.79
C GLY A 280 -24.09 -21.16 -2.18
N LEU A 281 -23.98 -19.86 -2.47
CA LEU A 281 -23.51 -19.33 -3.75
C LEU A 281 -22.12 -18.71 -3.62
N ARG A 282 -21.40 -18.59 -4.73
CA ARG A 282 -20.16 -17.82 -4.84
C ARG A 282 -20.40 -16.54 -5.62
N VAL A 283 -19.71 -15.49 -5.22
CA VAL A 283 -19.71 -14.20 -5.91
C VAL A 283 -18.29 -13.91 -6.34
N ASN A 284 -18.11 -13.55 -7.61
CA ASN A 284 -16.83 -13.10 -8.16
C ASN A 284 -17.05 -11.80 -8.95
N ILE A 285 -15.98 -11.05 -9.18
CA ILE A 285 -16.02 -9.81 -9.98
C ILE A 285 -14.87 -9.75 -10.98
N ILE A 286 -15.15 -9.27 -12.18
CA ILE A 286 -14.14 -8.83 -13.15
C ILE A 286 -14.13 -7.31 -13.25
N LEU A 287 -12.95 -6.73 -13.46
CA LEU A 287 -12.70 -5.29 -13.48
C LEU A 287 -11.92 -4.92 -14.77
N PRO A 288 -12.61 -4.84 -15.92
CA PRO A 288 -11.97 -4.48 -17.18
C PRO A 288 -11.41 -3.04 -17.19
N TYR A 289 -10.25 -2.88 -17.80
CA TYR A 289 -9.64 -1.62 -18.22
C TYR A 289 -10.37 -1.04 -19.45
N PHE A 290 -9.76 -0.10 -20.18
CA PHE A 290 -10.24 0.33 -21.50
C PHE A 290 -10.12 -0.83 -22.50
N THR A 291 -11.25 -1.53 -22.70
CA THR A 291 -11.40 -2.67 -23.60
C THR A 291 -12.15 -2.26 -24.86
N ASP A 292 -11.66 -2.64 -26.04
CA ASP A 292 -12.25 -2.22 -27.32
C ASP A 292 -13.65 -2.79 -27.54
N THR A 293 -14.66 -2.01 -27.16
CA THR A 293 -16.08 -2.38 -27.15
C THR A 293 -16.94 -1.17 -27.53
N PRO A 294 -18.23 -1.36 -27.86
CA PRO A 294 -19.13 -0.24 -28.22
C PRO A 294 -19.30 0.83 -27.12
N ILE A 295 -18.93 0.53 -25.87
CA ILE A 295 -19.03 1.48 -24.75
C ILE A 295 -17.99 2.62 -24.82
N LEU A 296 -16.90 2.44 -25.57
CA LEU A 296 -15.85 3.44 -25.77
C LEU A 296 -16.20 4.33 -26.98
N PRO A 297 -16.48 5.64 -26.78
CA PRO A 297 -16.72 6.54 -27.89
C PRO A 297 -15.44 6.73 -28.72
N VAL A 298 -15.59 7.06 -30.01
CA VAL A 298 -14.48 7.25 -30.96
C VAL A 298 -13.45 8.27 -30.43
N SER A 299 -13.90 9.31 -29.74
CA SER A 299 -13.04 10.30 -29.09
C SER A 299 -12.18 9.72 -27.96
N ALA A 300 -12.69 8.75 -27.18
CA ALA A 300 -11.89 8.06 -26.16
C ALA A 300 -10.88 7.11 -26.80
N LYS A 301 -11.27 6.38 -27.86
CA LYS A 301 -10.33 5.54 -28.63
C LYS A 301 -9.19 6.37 -29.23
N LEU A 302 -9.50 7.58 -29.74
CA LEU A 302 -8.50 8.52 -30.26
C LEU A 302 -7.62 9.13 -29.15
N LEU A 303 -8.19 9.45 -27.97
CA LEU A 303 -7.44 9.96 -26.82
C LEU A 303 -6.48 8.91 -26.21
N LEU A 304 -6.81 7.64 -26.39
CA LEU A 304 -6.02 6.47 -26.01
C LEU A 304 -5.10 5.97 -27.14
N ALA A 305 -5.12 6.58 -28.32
CA ALA A 305 -4.26 6.18 -29.43
C ALA A 305 -2.78 6.45 -29.07
N GLY A 306 -2.02 5.37 -28.92
CA GLY A 306 -0.64 5.38 -28.39
C GLY A 306 -0.50 4.77 -26.99
N GLY A 307 -1.59 4.52 -26.28
CA GLY A 307 -1.64 3.71 -25.05
C GLY A 307 -2.04 2.25 -25.34
N ALA A 308 -1.60 1.32 -24.49
CA ALA A 308 -1.98 -0.08 -24.61
C ALA A 308 -3.43 -0.30 -24.11
N MET A 309 -4.28 -0.87 -24.97
CA MET A 309 -5.68 -1.22 -24.66
C MET A 309 -5.80 -2.70 -24.28
N GLY A 310 -6.83 -3.03 -23.50
CA GLY A 310 -7.21 -4.43 -23.24
C GLY A 310 -8.04 -4.99 -24.41
N THR A 311 -7.93 -6.29 -24.67
CA THR A 311 -8.74 -6.97 -25.68
C THR A 311 -10.04 -7.53 -25.06
N PRO A 312 -11.16 -7.58 -25.80
CA PRO A 312 -12.37 -8.29 -25.34
C PRO A 312 -12.09 -9.75 -25.00
N GLU A 313 -11.19 -10.38 -25.75
CA GLU A 313 -10.80 -11.79 -25.60
C GLU A 313 -10.16 -12.06 -24.24
N ASP A 314 -9.28 -11.18 -23.75
CA ASP A 314 -8.64 -11.33 -22.45
C ASP A 314 -9.65 -11.15 -21.29
N VAL A 315 -10.67 -10.29 -21.47
CA VAL A 315 -11.78 -10.15 -20.51
C VAL A 315 -12.67 -11.40 -20.52
N VAL A 316 -12.97 -11.94 -21.70
CA VAL A 316 -13.71 -13.20 -21.86
C VAL A 316 -12.95 -14.36 -21.22
N GLU A 317 -11.63 -14.44 -21.38
CA GLU A 317 -10.80 -15.49 -20.80
C GLU A 317 -10.79 -15.43 -19.26
N ALA A 318 -10.61 -14.24 -18.67
CA ALA A 318 -10.67 -14.05 -17.21
C ALA A 318 -12.06 -14.41 -16.63
N ALA A 319 -13.13 -14.00 -17.32
CA ALA A 319 -14.50 -14.34 -16.95
C ALA A 319 -14.79 -15.84 -17.10
N THR A 320 -14.24 -16.47 -18.14
CA THR A 320 -14.37 -17.91 -18.42
C THR A 320 -13.66 -18.72 -17.36
N ARG A 321 -12.46 -18.32 -16.89
CA ARG A 321 -11.81 -18.95 -15.75
C ARG A 321 -12.67 -18.92 -14.49
N LEU A 322 -13.21 -17.75 -14.15
CA LEU A 322 -14.12 -17.61 -13.01
C LEU A 322 -15.42 -18.40 -13.20
N MET A 323 -15.93 -18.54 -14.41
CA MET A 323 -17.16 -19.30 -14.66
C MET A 323 -16.92 -20.81 -14.54
N ALA A 324 -15.93 -21.33 -15.27
CA ALA A 324 -15.60 -22.75 -15.37
C ALA A 324 -15.12 -23.36 -14.05
N ASP A 325 -14.16 -22.71 -13.37
CA ASP A 325 -13.53 -23.24 -12.16
C ASP A 325 -14.39 -22.98 -10.91
N THR A 326 -15.16 -23.99 -10.50
CA THR A 326 -16.08 -23.94 -9.35
C THR A 326 -15.37 -23.67 -8.02
N ARG A 327 -14.06 -23.91 -7.94
CA ARG A 327 -13.24 -23.69 -6.72
C ARG A 327 -12.95 -22.21 -6.48
N LEU A 328 -13.16 -21.33 -7.47
CA LEU A 328 -12.87 -19.90 -7.37
C LEU A 328 -14.04 -19.15 -6.75
N VAL A 329 -13.88 -18.81 -5.47
CA VAL A 329 -14.90 -18.16 -4.63
C VAL A 329 -14.33 -16.87 -4.05
N GLY A 330 -15.04 -15.75 -4.22
CA GLY A 330 -14.67 -14.45 -3.66
C GLY A 330 -13.50 -13.77 -4.35
N ARG A 331 -13.25 -14.07 -5.62
CA ARG A 331 -12.14 -13.55 -6.42
C ARG A 331 -12.52 -12.25 -7.15
N ALA A 332 -11.54 -11.36 -7.30
CA ALA A 332 -11.67 -10.10 -8.00
C ALA A 332 -10.52 -9.94 -9.00
N LEU A 333 -10.81 -10.07 -10.30
CA LEU A 333 -9.79 -10.02 -11.35
C LEU A 333 -9.82 -8.67 -12.07
N ALA A 334 -8.71 -7.94 -12.07
CA ALA A 334 -8.48 -6.82 -12.97
C ALA A 334 -7.93 -7.33 -14.31
N ILE A 335 -8.44 -6.77 -15.41
CA ILE A 335 -8.01 -7.13 -16.78
C ILE A 335 -7.54 -5.89 -17.50
N GLY A 336 -6.29 -5.90 -17.96
CA GLY A 336 -5.62 -4.78 -18.62
C GLY A 336 -5.03 -5.19 -19.98
N PRO A 337 -4.19 -4.32 -20.59
CA PRO A 337 -3.38 -4.74 -21.72
C PRO A 337 -2.41 -5.85 -21.32
N ARG A 338 -2.04 -6.71 -22.28
CA ARG A 338 -0.99 -7.72 -22.09
C ARG A 338 0.34 -7.06 -21.77
N ALA A 339 1.02 -7.59 -20.76
CA ALA A 339 2.35 -7.16 -20.36
C ALA A 339 3.18 -8.37 -19.91
N THR A 340 4.49 -8.30 -20.15
CA THR A 340 5.43 -9.31 -19.65
C THR A 340 5.75 -9.02 -18.18
N VAL A 341 5.63 -10.05 -17.34
CA VAL A 341 5.99 -10.03 -15.92
C VAL A 341 6.97 -11.13 -15.59
N ASP A 342 7.84 -10.91 -14.61
CA ASP A 342 8.80 -11.86 -14.10
C ASP A 342 8.13 -12.96 -13.23
N LYS A 343 8.96 -13.83 -12.65
CA LYS A 343 8.53 -14.91 -11.74
C LYS A 343 7.81 -14.42 -10.46
N ASN A 344 8.01 -13.16 -10.06
CA ASN A 344 7.37 -12.54 -8.89
C ASN A 344 6.06 -11.83 -9.27
N GLY A 345 5.87 -11.52 -10.56
CA GLY A 345 4.74 -10.74 -11.07
C GLY A 345 5.08 -9.27 -11.36
N HIS A 346 6.36 -8.89 -11.28
CA HIS A 346 6.85 -7.55 -11.59
C HIS A 346 7.08 -7.38 -13.09
N LEU A 347 6.79 -6.21 -13.62
CA LEU A 347 6.83 -5.98 -15.06
C LEU A 347 8.27 -5.96 -15.58
N CYS A 348 8.53 -6.65 -16.68
CA CYS A 348 9.87 -6.84 -17.21
C CYS A 348 9.90 -6.85 -18.74
N GLU A 349 11.11 -6.85 -19.32
CA GLU A 349 11.26 -7.02 -20.76
C GLU A 349 11.00 -8.48 -21.18
N ALA A 350 10.55 -8.70 -22.41
CA ALA A 350 10.10 -10.00 -22.94
C ALA A 350 11.16 -11.13 -22.95
N ASN A 351 12.42 -10.80 -22.65
CA ASN A 351 13.57 -11.71 -22.73
C ASN A 351 14.16 -12.06 -21.34
N VAL A 352 13.51 -11.68 -20.24
CA VAL A 352 13.99 -12.02 -18.89
C VAL A 352 13.74 -13.52 -18.59
N PRO A 353 14.75 -14.30 -18.14
CA PRO A 353 14.56 -15.72 -17.84
C PRO A 353 13.48 -15.96 -16.78
N GLY A 354 12.46 -16.76 -17.13
CA GLY A 354 11.31 -17.02 -16.27
C GLY A 354 10.22 -15.95 -16.31
N SER A 355 10.28 -15.00 -17.25
CA SER A 355 9.18 -14.08 -17.53
C SER A 355 8.01 -14.76 -18.27
N ARG A 356 6.81 -14.22 -18.11
CA ARG A 356 5.55 -14.66 -18.73
C ARG A 356 4.72 -13.46 -19.19
N GLU A 357 3.94 -13.60 -20.25
CA GLU A 357 2.92 -12.62 -20.60
C GLU A 357 1.66 -12.82 -19.73
N THR A 358 1.05 -11.72 -19.27
CA THR A 358 -0.27 -11.76 -18.63
C THR A 358 -1.04 -10.46 -18.84
N SER A 359 -2.37 -10.55 -18.86
CA SER A 359 -3.31 -9.42 -18.91
C SER A 359 -4.31 -9.43 -17.75
N VAL A 360 -4.15 -10.35 -16.79
CA VAL A 360 -5.10 -10.62 -15.72
C VAL A 360 -4.37 -10.66 -14.37
N TRP A 361 -4.92 -9.95 -13.38
CA TRP A 361 -4.39 -9.86 -12.02
C TRP A 361 -5.50 -10.08 -10.99
N ASP A 362 -5.30 -10.98 -10.03
CA ASP A 362 -6.14 -11.03 -8.82
C ASP A 362 -5.72 -9.88 -7.90
N ILE A 363 -6.63 -8.96 -7.64
CA ILE A 363 -6.35 -7.75 -6.85
C ILE A 363 -6.69 -7.90 -5.37
N ASP A 364 -7.13 -9.10 -4.96
CA ASP A 364 -7.65 -9.43 -3.62
C ASP A 364 -8.53 -8.31 -3.03
N ALA A 365 -9.64 -8.00 -3.73
CA ALA A 365 -10.45 -6.82 -3.43
C ALA A 365 -11.14 -6.81 -2.04
N LEU A 366 -10.94 -7.86 -1.23
CA LEU A 366 -11.36 -7.91 0.16
C LEU A 366 -10.28 -7.35 1.10
N ASP A 367 -9.02 -7.32 0.68
CA ASP A 367 -7.96 -6.54 1.32
C ASP A 367 -8.10 -5.06 0.96
N PHE A 368 -8.51 -4.29 1.97
CA PHE A 368 -8.66 -2.84 1.91
C PHE A 368 -7.31 -2.14 1.68
N SER A 369 -6.22 -2.65 2.26
CA SER A 369 -4.87 -2.09 2.16
C SER A 369 -4.29 -2.22 0.76
N ALA A 370 -4.43 -3.41 0.15
CA ALA A 370 -4.03 -3.65 -1.24
C ALA A 370 -4.84 -2.77 -2.21
N THR A 371 -6.16 -2.67 -2.01
CA THR A 371 -7.03 -1.86 -2.86
C THR A 371 -6.67 -0.37 -2.80
N GLU A 372 -6.55 0.24 -1.61
CA GLU A 372 -6.18 1.65 -1.50
C GLU A 372 -4.79 1.95 -2.05
N THR A 373 -3.86 0.99 -1.95
CA THR A 373 -2.50 1.12 -2.52
C THR A 373 -2.56 1.15 -4.04
N PHE A 374 -3.38 0.31 -4.68
CA PHE A 374 -3.65 0.39 -6.11
C PHE A 374 -4.28 1.74 -6.50
N THR A 375 -5.35 2.17 -5.81
CA THR A 375 -6.04 3.45 -6.05
C THR A 375 -5.06 4.62 -6.04
N ARG A 376 -4.20 4.68 -5.01
CA ARG A 376 -3.20 5.74 -4.80
C ARG A 376 -2.20 5.82 -5.95
N ARG A 377 -1.70 4.66 -6.42
CA ARG A 377 -0.75 4.57 -7.53
C ARG A 377 -1.39 4.98 -8.86
N PHE A 378 -2.61 4.53 -9.13
CA PHE A 378 -3.36 4.87 -10.35
C PHE A 378 -3.69 6.38 -10.44
N VAL A 379 -4.13 6.99 -9.33
CA VAL A 379 -4.36 8.45 -9.27
C VAL A 379 -3.06 9.24 -9.46
N GLY A 380 -1.94 8.75 -8.91
CA GLY A 380 -0.61 9.34 -9.15
C GLY A 380 -0.22 9.33 -10.64
N LEU A 381 -0.42 8.19 -11.32
CA LEU A 381 -0.18 8.05 -12.76
C LEU A 381 -1.04 9.02 -13.59
N LEU A 382 -2.35 9.10 -13.31
CA LEU A 382 -3.24 10.03 -14.02
C LEU A 382 -2.82 11.50 -13.82
N THR A 383 -2.47 11.88 -12.58
CA THR A 383 -1.95 13.22 -12.26
C THR A 383 -0.67 13.54 -13.04
N GLN A 384 0.20 12.55 -13.26
CA GLN A 384 1.42 12.71 -14.02
C GLN A 384 1.16 12.84 -15.53
N ILE A 385 0.18 12.09 -16.07
CA ILE A 385 -0.29 12.22 -17.47
C ILE A 385 -0.91 13.61 -17.71
N GLU A 386 -1.71 14.13 -16.78
CA GLU A 386 -2.27 15.48 -16.88
C GLU A 386 -1.18 16.56 -16.85
N ARG A 387 -0.17 16.44 -15.97
CA ARG A 387 1.00 17.34 -15.97
C ARG A 387 1.73 17.35 -17.31
N THR A 388 2.00 16.18 -17.90
CA THR A 388 2.65 16.09 -19.22
C THR A 388 1.77 16.57 -20.39
N ARG A 389 0.46 16.74 -20.19
CA ARG A 389 -0.45 17.35 -21.19
C ARG A 389 -0.57 18.87 -21.05
N GLY A 390 -0.11 19.47 -19.94
CA GLY A 390 -0.10 20.91 -19.75
C GLY A 390 1.07 21.64 -20.43
N ASP A 391 2.18 20.94 -20.67
CA ASP A 391 3.40 21.50 -21.28
C ASP A 391 3.39 21.36 -22.82
N GLU A 392 2.64 22.23 -23.50
CA GLU A 392 2.57 22.28 -24.97
C GLU A 392 3.85 22.92 -25.58
N GLN A 393 5.02 22.27 -25.44
CA GLN A 393 6.20 22.65 -26.25
C GLN A 393 7.31 21.61 -26.49
N SER A 394 7.17 20.32 -26.12
CA SER A 394 8.18 19.31 -26.47
C SER A 394 7.61 17.96 -26.92
N LEU A 395 7.56 17.76 -28.24
CA LEU A 395 7.30 16.45 -28.86
C LEU A 395 8.58 15.62 -28.94
N LEU A 396 8.80 14.74 -27.95
CA LEU A 396 9.69 13.59 -28.06
C LEU A 396 8.97 12.34 -27.54
N PRO A 397 9.12 11.17 -28.20
CA PRO A 397 8.43 9.95 -27.79
C PRO A 397 9.09 9.36 -26.55
N LEU A 398 8.40 9.44 -25.40
CA LEU A 398 8.87 8.82 -24.18
C LEU A 398 8.78 7.29 -24.27
N SER A 399 9.91 6.62 -24.00
CA SER A 399 10.06 5.17 -24.06
C SER A 399 9.14 4.45 -23.07
N THR A 400 8.59 3.32 -23.53
CA THR A 400 7.74 2.38 -22.76
C THR A 400 8.35 1.90 -21.44
N SER A 401 9.67 1.98 -21.27
CA SER A 401 10.39 1.54 -20.08
C SER A 401 10.09 2.33 -18.79
N THR A 402 9.52 3.54 -18.88
CA THR A 402 9.33 4.41 -17.70
C THR A 402 7.98 4.19 -17.01
N ILE A 403 6.97 3.69 -17.73
CA ILE A 403 5.62 3.42 -17.18
C ILE A 403 5.61 2.20 -16.25
N TRP A 404 6.53 1.26 -16.47
CA TRP A 404 6.49 -0.07 -15.85
C TRP A 404 7.42 -0.29 -14.64
N LYS A 405 8.26 0.69 -14.26
CA LYS A 405 9.12 0.64 -13.05
C LYS A 405 8.36 0.89 -11.73
N LEU A 406 7.05 0.63 -11.70
CA LEU A 406 6.17 0.80 -10.53
C LEU A 406 5.91 -0.59 -9.92
N ASP A 407 6.88 -1.09 -9.14
CA ASP A 407 6.88 -2.48 -8.64
C ASP A 407 5.63 -2.86 -7.82
N PHE A 408 5.13 -4.07 -8.11
CA PHE A 408 3.94 -4.69 -7.53
C PHE A 408 4.27 -5.57 -6.29
N ASP A 409 5.24 -5.15 -5.47
CA ASP A 409 5.57 -5.85 -4.23
C ASP A 409 4.40 -5.81 -3.22
N ILE A 410 3.73 -6.96 -3.07
CA ILE A 410 2.74 -7.23 -2.01
C ILE A 410 3.27 -8.39 -1.16
N PRO A 411 3.72 -8.14 0.09
CA PRO A 411 4.16 -9.21 0.99
C PRO A 411 3.00 -10.15 1.34
N ARG A 412 3.05 -11.38 0.83
CA ARG A 412 2.17 -12.46 1.29
C ARG A 412 2.59 -12.88 2.69
N ASN A 413 1.91 -12.38 3.73
CA ASN A 413 1.63 -13.06 5.01
C ASN A 413 1.21 -12.03 6.09
N LEU A 414 -0.01 -12.15 6.62
CA LEU A 414 -0.33 -12.08 8.06
C LEU A 414 -1.84 -12.21 8.27
N TYR A 415 -2.27 -13.39 8.73
CA TYR A 415 -3.61 -13.59 9.31
C TYR A 415 -3.65 -13.02 10.72
N LEU A 416 -4.68 -12.23 11.07
CA LEU A 416 -5.10 -12.02 12.47
C LEU A 416 -6.63 -11.94 12.61
N PRO A 417 -7.21 -12.32 13.77
CA PRO A 417 -8.64 -12.57 13.91
C PRO A 417 -9.46 -11.41 14.52
N ASN A 418 -10.77 -11.46 14.25
CA ASN A 418 -11.89 -10.89 15.03
C ASN A 418 -11.81 -9.42 15.49
N MET A 419 -12.36 -8.52 14.66
CA MET A 419 -13.02 -7.30 15.14
C MET A 419 -14.55 -7.48 15.15
N SER A 420 -15.15 -7.46 16.34
CA SER A 420 -16.59 -7.26 16.49
C SER A 420 -16.91 -6.39 17.72
N GLN A 421 -16.90 -5.07 17.52
CA GLN A 421 -17.81 -4.18 18.26
C GLN A 421 -18.07 -2.89 17.48
N THR A 422 -19.30 -2.41 17.59
CA THR A 422 -19.95 -1.55 16.60
C THR A 422 -19.91 -0.07 16.96
N TRP A 423 -19.82 0.77 15.93
CA TRP A 423 -20.01 2.22 16.05
C TRP A 423 -21.47 2.56 16.39
N GLN A 424 -21.67 3.54 17.27
CA GLN A 424 -22.92 4.30 17.38
C GLN A 424 -22.64 5.81 17.45
N ARG A 425 -23.39 6.57 16.66
CA ARG A 425 -23.70 8.01 16.76
C ARG A 425 -25.23 8.11 17.01
N PRO A 426 -25.85 9.27 17.37
CA PRO A 426 -25.33 10.64 17.47
C PRO A 426 -25.79 11.43 18.74
N ARG A 427 -25.39 12.71 18.87
CA ARG A 427 -26.29 13.91 18.89
C ARG A 427 -25.52 15.24 19.03
N LEU A 428 -26.16 16.34 18.62
CA LEU A 428 -25.62 17.71 18.63
C LEU A 428 -25.64 18.34 20.02
N TYR A 429 -24.80 19.36 20.22
CA TYR A 429 -25.03 20.52 21.09
C TYR A 429 -24.28 21.74 20.54
N ASP A 430 -24.88 22.93 20.63
CA ASP A 430 -24.34 24.20 20.09
C ASP A 430 -23.60 25.05 21.15
N ASP A 431 -22.67 25.88 20.65
CA ASP A 431 -22.06 27.17 21.08
C ASP A 431 -22.30 27.72 22.52
N PRO A 432 -21.30 28.39 23.17
CA PRO A 432 -21.26 29.86 23.08
C PRO A 432 -19.88 30.52 23.35
N PHE A 433 -19.01 30.76 22.34
CA PHE A 433 -17.84 31.67 22.53
C PHE A 433 -17.42 32.56 21.35
N THR A 434 -18.15 32.57 20.22
CA THR A 434 -17.86 33.50 19.11
C THR A 434 -18.98 34.52 18.87
N SER A 435 -18.94 35.67 19.57
CA SER A 435 -19.48 36.96 19.07
C SER A 435 -18.99 38.19 19.88
N PRO A 436 -18.90 39.41 19.27
CA PRO A 436 -18.14 40.54 19.81
C PRO A 436 -18.99 41.76 20.26
N PRO A 437 -18.37 42.76 20.90
CA PRO A 437 -18.87 44.15 21.04
C PRO A 437 -17.96 45.19 20.33
N TYR A 438 -18.35 46.36 19.80
CA TYR A 438 -19.62 47.02 19.46
C TYR A 438 -19.28 48.17 18.46
N PRO A 439 -20.16 48.61 17.53
CA PRO A 439 -20.02 49.84 16.72
C PRO A 439 -20.79 51.02 17.40
N PRO A 440 -21.06 52.22 16.79
CA PRO A 440 -20.68 52.77 15.46
C PRO A 440 -20.16 54.23 15.47
N LYS A 441 -19.80 54.78 14.28
CA LYS A 441 -20.27 56.12 13.85
C LYS A 441 -20.09 56.43 12.35
N ASP A 442 -21.19 56.89 11.78
CA ASP A 442 -21.48 57.56 10.50
C ASP A 442 -20.35 58.11 9.61
N SER A 443 -20.46 57.84 8.30
CA SER A 443 -20.80 58.90 7.32
C SER A 443 -21.38 58.29 6.02
N ALA A 444 -22.18 59.07 5.29
CA ALA A 444 -23.03 58.60 4.19
C ALA A 444 -22.59 59.12 2.80
N PHE A 445 -23.38 58.79 1.77
CA PHE A 445 -23.29 59.16 0.34
C PHE A 445 -22.29 58.35 -0.52
N ARG A 446 -22.50 58.08 -1.82
CA ARG A 446 -23.64 57.77 -2.74
C ARG A 446 -23.11 58.07 -4.18
N TRP A 447 -23.66 57.36 -5.18
CA TRP A 447 -23.75 57.68 -6.64
C TRP A 447 -22.50 57.71 -7.58
N ALA A 448 -22.33 56.61 -8.33
CA ALA A 448 -22.40 56.48 -9.81
C ALA A 448 -21.78 57.50 -10.82
N SER A 449 -20.98 56.92 -11.74
CA SER A 449 -21.09 56.99 -13.24
C SER A 449 -20.14 57.85 -14.11
N ARG A 450 -19.95 57.33 -15.35
CA ARG A 450 -19.36 57.90 -16.60
C ARG A 450 -17.82 57.83 -16.71
N VAL A 451 -17.20 57.11 -17.66
CA VAL A 451 -17.32 56.96 -19.14
C VAL A 451 -16.53 58.00 -19.93
N ALA A 452 -15.52 57.53 -20.67
CA ALA A 452 -15.06 58.10 -21.94
C ALA A 452 -14.51 56.99 -22.87
N ARG A 453 -14.91 57.04 -24.14
CA ARG A 453 -14.48 56.23 -25.31
C ARG A 453 -13.90 57.23 -26.34
N PRO A 454 -13.04 56.87 -27.32
CA PRO A 454 -13.50 56.09 -28.49
C PRO A 454 -12.45 55.24 -29.25
N SER A 455 -12.95 54.52 -30.27
CA SER A 455 -12.21 53.89 -31.40
C SER A 455 -12.53 54.68 -32.70
N PRO A 456 -12.30 54.20 -33.96
CA PRO A 456 -11.41 53.16 -34.51
C PRO A 456 -10.60 53.60 -35.78
N SER A 457 -9.66 52.79 -36.29
CA SER A 457 -9.26 52.80 -37.73
C SER A 457 -8.43 51.57 -38.19
N SER A 458 -8.87 50.90 -39.27
CA SER A 458 -8.12 50.25 -40.40
C SER A 458 -6.71 49.64 -40.23
N ARG A 459 -6.25 48.59 -40.95
CA ARG A 459 -6.77 47.67 -42.01
C ARG A 459 -5.73 46.52 -42.18
N PHE A 460 -6.15 45.42 -42.85
CA PHE A 460 -5.35 44.34 -43.48
C PHE A 460 -3.82 44.47 -43.61
N SER A 461 -3.07 43.38 -43.37
CA SER A 461 -2.57 42.52 -44.48
C SER A 461 -1.80 41.27 -43.99
N SER A 462 -1.73 40.27 -44.88
CA SER A 462 -1.14 38.94 -44.70
C SER A 462 0.34 38.86 -45.11
N CYS A 463 1.11 37.92 -44.56
CA CYS A 463 2.39 37.50 -45.16
C CYS A 463 2.47 35.97 -45.33
N ARG A 464 2.71 35.52 -46.57
CA ARG A 464 2.87 34.10 -46.95
C ARG A 464 4.35 33.68 -46.83
N LEU A 465 4.62 32.44 -46.45
CA LEU A 465 5.94 31.82 -46.59
C LEU A 465 6.10 31.20 -48.00
N SER A 466 7.31 31.29 -48.58
CA SER A 466 7.56 30.88 -49.97
C SER A 466 8.02 29.42 -50.12
N PRO A 467 7.76 28.75 -51.27
CA PRO A 467 8.08 27.34 -51.48
C PRO A 467 9.57 26.99 -51.35
N MET A 468 10.46 27.96 -51.57
CA MET A 468 11.91 27.76 -51.64
C MET A 468 12.52 27.29 -50.31
N ARG A 469 11.91 27.66 -49.16
CA ARG A 469 12.38 27.21 -47.83
C ARG A 469 12.03 25.75 -47.54
N MET A 470 10.94 25.22 -48.11
CA MET A 470 10.56 23.82 -47.89
C MET A 470 11.47 22.85 -48.66
N ILE A 471 11.93 23.25 -49.85
CA ILE A 471 12.88 22.48 -50.67
C ILE A 471 14.24 22.38 -49.98
N ILE A 472 14.76 23.48 -49.41
CA ILE A 472 16.04 23.46 -48.66
C ILE A 472 15.97 22.51 -47.46
N PHE A 473 14.85 22.49 -46.74
CA PHE A 473 14.66 21.60 -45.60
C PHE A 473 14.59 20.12 -46.01
N LEU A 474 13.88 19.80 -47.09
CA LEU A 474 13.78 18.43 -47.61
C LEU A 474 15.12 17.91 -48.17
N VAL A 475 15.91 18.77 -48.84
CA VAL A 475 17.27 18.42 -49.29
C VAL A 475 18.21 18.19 -48.10
N ALA A 476 18.15 19.02 -47.06
CA ALA A 476 18.97 18.82 -45.86
C ALA A 476 18.67 17.49 -45.15
N VAL A 477 17.40 17.10 -45.03
CA VAL A 477 17.00 15.81 -44.44
C VAL A 477 17.45 14.63 -45.31
N ALA A 478 17.32 14.71 -46.64
CA ALA A 478 17.78 13.65 -47.54
C ALA A 478 19.30 13.40 -47.44
N THR A 479 20.11 14.47 -47.35
CA THR A 479 21.57 14.34 -47.22
C THR A 479 21.99 13.70 -45.89
N VAL A 480 21.28 13.95 -44.79
CA VAL A 480 21.57 13.34 -43.48
C VAL A 480 21.22 11.86 -43.44
N VAL A 481 20.17 11.43 -44.16
CA VAL A 481 19.80 10.01 -44.27
C VAL A 481 20.81 9.22 -45.11
N LEU A 482 21.33 9.81 -46.19
CA LEU A 482 22.25 9.13 -47.13
C LEU A 482 23.72 9.04 -46.66
N ILE A 483 24.16 9.87 -45.72
CA ILE A 483 25.55 9.83 -45.19
C ILE A 483 25.74 8.75 -44.11
N ARG A 484 24.65 8.21 -43.53
CA ARG A 484 24.71 7.28 -42.39
C ARG A 484 25.32 5.90 -42.73
N ASP A 485 25.29 5.49 -44.00
CA ASP A 485 25.70 4.13 -44.41
C ASP A 485 27.15 4.02 -44.95
N HIS A 486 27.96 5.10 -44.91
CA HIS A 486 29.26 5.15 -45.60
C HIS A 486 30.48 5.71 -44.82
N ILE A 487 30.56 5.48 -43.50
CA ILE A 487 31.84 5.66 -42.76
C ILE A 487 32.11 4.50 -41.78
N PRO A 488 32.98 3.54 -42.12
CA PRO A 488 33.59 2.63 -41.15
C PRO A 488 34.83 3.27 -40.48
N ASN A 489 35.13 2.87 -39.24
CA ASN A 489 36.37 3.15 -38.48
C ASN A 489 36.55 4.53 -37.80
N PHE A 490 35.65 4.92 -36.88
CA PHE A 490 35.95 6.00 -35.90
C PHE A 490 35.76 5.60 -34.42
N TYR A 491 36.11 4.37 -34.05
CA TYR A 491 36.02 3.88 -32.65
C TYR A 491 37.21 2.99 -32.24
N ARG A 492 38.43 3.37 -32.61
CA ARG A 492 39.64 2.56 -32.37
C ARG A 492 40.87 3.30 -31.82
N SER A 493 40.70 4.50 -31.24
CA SER A 493 41.84 5.35 -30.85
C SER A 493 41.88 5.88 -29.40
N VAL A 494 40.87 5.62 -28.56
CA VAL A 494 40.77 6.25 -27.21
C VAL A 494 40.88 5.24 -26.05
N MET A 495 41.16 3.96 -26.31
CA MET A 495 41.34 2.94 -25.26
C MET A 495 42.66 2.17 -25.42
N ARG A 496 43.74 2.70 -24.82
CA ARG A 496 44.92 1.94 -24.37
C ARG A 496 45.91 2.82 -23.60
N GLN A 497 46.04 2.58 -22.28
CA GLN A 497 47.28 2.09 -21.65
C GLN A 497 47.06 1.85 -20.13
N HIS A 498 47.53 0.70 -19.63
CA HIS A 498 47.61 0.35 -18.19
C HIS A 498 49.02 0.68 -17.64
N PRO A 499 49.29 0.58 -16.32
CA PRO A 499 49.56 -0.71 -15.64
C PRO A 499 48.75 -0.86 -14.32
N THR A 500 48.05 -1.96 -14.03
CA THR A 500 48.53 -3.30 -13.58
C THR A 500 49.50 -3.29 -12.39
N SER A 501 49.00 -3.63 -11.20
CA SER A 501 49.75 -4.28 -10.12
C SER A 501 48.97 -5.50 -9.62
N SER A 502 49.66 -6.46 -9.02
CA SER A 502 49.31 -7.88 -9.04
C SER A 502 48.57 -8.43 -7.80
N LEU A 503 47.59 -9.30 -8.04
CA LEU A 503 47.13 -10.32 -7.09
C LEU A 503 48.18 -11.46 -6.99
N PRO A 504 48.47 -11.98 -5.79
CA PRO A 504 49.03 -13.31 -5.60
C PRO A 504 47.96 -14.40 -5.76
N ASN A 505 48.38 -15.59 -6.18
CA ASN A 505 47.51 -16.72 -6.49
C ASN A 505 47.30 -17.66 -5.29
N LEU A 506 46.10 -18.28 -5.29
CA LEU A 506 45.75 -19.65 -4.90
C LEU A 506 46.40 -20.36 -3.69
N THR A 507 45.48 -20.92 -2.89
CA THR A 507 45.53 -22.25 -2.23
C THR A 507 46.69 -22.59 -1.29
N GLU A 508 46.36 -22.67 0.00
CA GLU A 508 46.55 -23.92 0.76
C GLU A 508 45.51 -24.01 1.89
N LEU A 509 44.92 -25.19 2.07
CA LEU A 509 44.01 -25.53 3.18
C LEU A 509 44.76 -26.44 4.15
N PRO A 510 45.00 -26.02 5.40
CA PRO A 510 45.16 -26.94 6.51
C PRO A 510 43.87 -27.00 7.32
N PHE A 511 43.33 -28.22 7.51
CA PHE A 511 42.33 -28.48 8.54
C PHE A 511 42.95 -28.21 9.93
N LEU A 512 42.52 -27.13 10.58
CA LEU A 512 42.63 -26.99 12.04
C LEU A 512 41.25 -26.61 12.58
N ALA A 513 40.73 -27.44 13.48
CA ALA A 513 39.44 -27.22 14.11
C ALA A 513 39.53 -26.01 15.04
N PHE A 514 38.76 -24.97 14.74
CA PHE A 514 38.46 -23.89 15.67
C PHE A 514 37.00 -24.00 16.14
N PRO A 515 36.68 -23.56 17.36
CA PRO A 515 35.46 -23.97 18.04
C PRO A 515 34.21 -23.47 17.33
N SER A 516 33.08 -24.15 17.57
CA SER A 516 31.77 -23.56 17.30
C SER A 516 31.69 -22.21 18.02
N PRO A 517 31.30 -21.09 17.36
CA PRO A 517 31.11 -19.83 18.06
C PRO A 517 30.05 -20.05 19.13
N GLU A 518 30.39 -19.75 20.38
CA GLU A 518 29.58 -20.12 21.53
C GLU A 518 28.18 -19.52 21.42
N LEU A 519 27.20 -20.40 21.18
CA LEU A 519 25.80 -20.11 21.38
C LEU A 519 25.57 -19.90 22.89
N THR A 520 25.59 -18.66 23.36
CA THR A 520 25.01 -18.30 24.67
C THR A 520 24.84 -16.78 24.83
N PRO A 521 23.73 -16.31 25.44
CA PRO A 521 22.38 -16.86 25.35
C PRO A 521 21.35 -15.79 24.93
N TYR A 522 20.10 -16.22 24.76
CA TYR A 522 18.93 -15.35 24.90
C TYR A 522 19.06 -14.48 26.17
N ARG A 523 19.28 -13.16 26.02
CA ARG A 523 19.06 -12.22 27.12
C ARG A 523 17.55 -12.07 27.31
N LEU A 524 17.06 -12.34 28.53
CA LEU A 524 15.67 -12.08 28.86
C LEU A 524 15.37 -10.58 28.70
N PRO A 525 14.18 -10.20 28.20
CA PRO A 525 13.83 -8.79 28.00
C PRO A 525 13.85 -8.03 29.34
N ASP A 526 14.20 -6.74 29.32
CA ASP A 526 14.38 -5.93 30.54
C ASP A 526 13.03 -5.76 31.31
N ARG A 527 12.85 -6.51 32.41
CA ARG A 527 11.57 -6.63 33.16
C ARG A 527 11.47 -5.77 34.42
N SER A 528 12.48 -4.98 34.74
CA SER A 528 12.52 -4.11 35.93
C SER A 528 12.16 -2.67 35.58
N ASP A 529 11.31 -2.03 36.39
CA ASP A 529 11.01 -0.59 36.26
C ASP A 529 12.25 0.24 36.66
N THR A 530 12.89 0.88 35.67
CA THR A 530 14.08 1.70 35.89
C THR A 530 13.75 3.07 36.47
N PHE A 531 12.48 3.48 36.49
CA PHE A 531 12.03 4.74 37.06
C PHE A 531 11.78 4.67 38.56
N THR A 532 11.94 3.51 39.20
CA THR A 532 11.72 3.30 40.65
C THR A 532 12.42 4.31 41.57
N THR A 533 13.56 4.87 41.14
CA THR A 533 14.31 5.90 41.89
C THR A 533 14.08 7.34 41.42
N TYR A 534 13.18 7.57 40.47
CA TYR A 534 12.96 8.90 39.88
C TYR A 534 12.02 9.74 40.74
N LYS A 535 12.36 11.04 40.88
CA LYS A 535 11.48 12.05 41.47
C LYS A 535 10.17 12.12 40.69
N HIS A 536 9.08 12.34 41.43
CA HIS A 536 7.72 12.51 40.90
C HIS A 536 7.13 11.28 40.18
N ARG A 537 7.75 10.08 40.26
CA ARG A 537 7.23 8.83 39.67
C ARG A 537 5.77 8.55 40.02
N GLU A 538 5.43 8.62 41.31
CA GLU A 538 4.07 8.37 41.79
C GLU A 538 3.10 9.47 41.36
N THR A 539 3.52 10.74 41.45
CA THR A 539 2.69 11.90 41.09
C THR A 539 2.39 11.97 39.59
N CYS A 540 3.36 11.63 38.74
CA CYS A 540 3.20 11.56 37.28
C CYS A 540 2.62 10.21 36.80
N ASN A 541 2.46 9.23 37.71
CA ASN A 541 1.93 7.89 37.47
C ASN A 541 2.48 7.23 36.19
N ILE A 542 3.81 7.01 36.15
CA ILE A 542 4.53 6.49 34.99
C ILE A 542 5.62 5.50 35.41
N SER A 543 5.59 4.30 34.83
CA SER A 543 6.61 3.25 34.98
C SER A 543 7.36 3.09 33.65
N SER A 544 8.64 2.70 33.68
CA SER A 544 9.38 2.43 32.44
C SER A 544 8.80 1.24 31.67
N LEU A 545 8.18 0.30 32.39
CA LEU A 545 7.50 -0.88 31.81
C LEU A 545 6.21 -0.51 31.06
N ASP A 546 5.62 0.67 31.33
CA ASP A 546 4.46 1.15 30.56
C ASP A 546 4.87 1.76 29.21
N LEU A 547 6.16 2.07 29.02
CA LEU A 547 6.65 2.78 27.85
C LEU A 547 7.05 1.84 26.72
N HIS A 548 7.44 0.62 27.08
CA HIS A 548 8.09 -0.34 26.22
C HIS A 548 7.66 -1.75 26.59
N THR A 549 7.10 -2.51 25.65
CA THR A 549 6.87 -3.95 25.84
C THR A 549 8.13 -4.71 25.42
N PRO A 550 8.93 -5.24 26.36
CA PRO A 550 10.23 -5.78 26.04
C PRO A 550 10.07 -7.19 25.43
N PHE A 551 10.78 -7.44 24.33
CA PHE A 551 10.63 -8.55 23.39
C PHE A 551 11.99 -9.24 23.12
N SER A 552 12.01 -10.36 22.39
CA SER A 552 13.23 -11.12 22.10
C SER A 552 13.18 -11.64 20.65
N PRO A 553 14.29 -11.55 19.88
CA PRO A 553 15.65 -11.20 20.30
C PRO A 553 15.92 -9.69 20.36
N LEU A 554 16.96 -9.27 21.11
CA LEU A 554 17.56 -7.95 20.92
C LEU A 554 18.16 -7.82 19.52
N CYS A 555 18.16 -6.61 18.96
CA CYS A 555 18.70 -6.37 17.62
C CYS A 555 20.20 -6.71 17.52
N ALA A 556 20.56 -7.45 16.47
CA ALA A 556 21.92 -7.98 16.26
C ALA A 556 22.92 -6.90 15.78
N ASP A 557 22.43 -5.85 15.13
CA ASP A 557 23.24 -4.77 14.56
C ASP A 557 22.48 -3.42 14.55
N ARG A 558 23.22 -2.34 14.29
CA ARG A 558 22.72 -0.96 14.30
C ARG A 558 21.68 -0.67 13.21
N GLN A 559 21.78 -1.27 12.03
CA GLN A 559 20.83 -1.06 10.94
C GLN A 559 19.51 -1.80 11.18
N SER A 560 19.59 -3.04 11.68
CA SER A 560 18.41 -3.78 12.16
C SER A 560 17.70 -3.02 13.28
N MET A 561 18.46 -2.47 14.24
CA MET A 561 17.95 -1.62 15.33
C MET A 561 17.17 -0.39 14.81
N LEU A 562 17.76 0.40 13.90
CA LEU A 562 17.08 1.57 13.33
C LEU A 562 15.80 1.18 12.56
N THR A 563 15.84 0.05 11.85
CA THR A 563 14.70 -0.46 11.07
C THR A 563 13.57 -0.97 11.97
N ALA A 564 13.91 -1.71 13.03
CA ALA A 564 12.98 -2.20 14.05
C ALA A 564 12.29 -1.07 14.82
N MET A 565 13.04 -0.01 15.15
CA MET A 565 12.53 1.18 15.82
C MET A 565 11.62 2.03 14.92
N ALA A 566 11.99 2.23 13.65
CA ALA A 566 11.17 3.01 12.72
C ALA A 566 9.89 2.27 12.30
N SER A 567 9.92 0.94 12.23
CA SER A 567 8.78 0.11 11.77
C SER A 567 7.91 -0.49 12.89
N GLY A 568 8.30 -0.30 14.15
CA GLY A 568 7.48 -0.60 15.33
C GLY A 568 6.44 0.47 15.62
N GLY A 569 5.56 0.19 16.59
CA GLY A 569 4.38 1.02 16.85
C GLY A 569 3.70 0.71 18.17
N ARG A 570 2.40 0.95 18.21
CA ARG A 570 1.50 0.72 19.36
C ARG A 570 0.24 0.02 18.90
N ILE A 571 -0.34 -0.81 19.78
CA ILE A 571 -1.63 -1.47 19.55
C ILE A 571 -2.59 -1.02 20.65
N GLY A 572 -3.26 0.11 20.40
CA GLY A 572 -4.14 0.80 21.36
C GLY A 572 -3.64 2.19 21.73
N ASN A 573 -4.57 3.11 22.04
CA ASN A 573 -4.20 4.47 22.45
C ASN A 573 -3.45 4.44 23.78
N GLY A 574 -2.26 5.04 23.83
CA GLY A 574 -1.42 5.08 25.03
C GLY A 574 -0.81 3.72 25.43
N ALA A 575 -0.92 2.69 24.57
CA ALA A 575 -0.24 1.42 24.80
C ALA A 575 1.29 1.59 24.83
N PRO A 576 2.04 0.69 25.48
CA PRO A 576 3.49 0.67 25.41
C PRO A 576 3.96 0.54 23.96
N TYR A 577 5.11 1.13 23.64
CA TYR A 577 5.75 0.95 22.35
C TYR A 577 6.24 -0.50 22.19
N MET A 578 6.11 -1.04 20.99
CA MET A 578 6.65 -2.35 20.61
C MET A 578 7.42 -2.23 19.29
N PRO A 579 8.74 -2.52 19.26
CA PRO A 579 9.50 -2.58 18.02
C PRO A 579 9.11 -3.79 17.17
N ARG A 580 9.50 -3.77 15.89
CA ARG A 580 9.28 -4.88 14.96
C ARG A 580 10.54 -5.72 14.79
N ASP A 581 10.38 -7.03 14.65
CA ASP A 581 11.42 -8.03 14.34
C ASP A 581 12.49 -8.25 15.43
N CYS A 582 13.04 -7.21 16.03
CA CYS A 582 13.99 -7.27 17.13
C CYS A 582 13.81 -6.12 18.12
N ASP A 583 14.35 -6.28 19.33
CA ASP A 583 14.12 -5.37 20.45
C ASP A 583 15.31 -4.44 20.77
N MET A 584 15.00 -3.31 21.40
CA MET A 584 15.98 -2.35 21.93
C MET A 584 16.18 -2.53 23.43
N ARG A 585 17.32 -2.09 23.96
CA ARG A 585 17.57 -2.13 25.41
C ARG A 585 16.88 -0.98 26.12
N TRP A 586 16.36 -1.21 27.33
CA TRP A 586 15.89 -0.13 28.18
C TRP A 586 16.91 0.16 29.29
N PHE A 587 17.79 1.14 29.03
CA PHE A 587 18.92 1.45 29.91
C PHE A 587 18.50 2.09 31.24
N THR A 588 19.24 1.77 32.29
CA THR A 588 19.26 2.51 33.57
C THR A 588 19.93 3.87 33.40
N THR A 589 19.65 4.85 34.27
CA THR A 589 20.31 6.18 34.21
C THR A 589 21.83 6.06 34.26
N GLU A 590 22.34 5.14 35.06
CA GLU A 590 23.75 4.84 35.23
C GLU A 590 24.39 4.42 33.89
N GLU A 591 23.73 3.51 33.15
CA GLU A 591 24.14 3.13 31.80
C GLU A 591 23.99 4.28 30.78
N VAL A 592 22.92 5.10 30.88
CA VAL A 592 22.76 6.30 30.02
C VAL A 592 23.90 7.30 30.24
N CYS A 593 24.28 7.55 31.50
CA CYS A 593 25.44 8.36 31.87
C CYS A 593 26.74 7.77 31.32
N GLU A 594 26.91 6.45 31.40
CA GLU A 594 28.11 5.78 30.89
C GLU A 594 28.21 5.87 29.36
N ILE A 595 27.11 5.62 28.62
CA ILE A 595 27.02 5.74 27.16
C ILE A 595 27.33 7.17 26.71
N LEU A 596 26.64 8.17 27.28
CA LEU A 596 26.87 9.58 26.93
C LEU A 596 28.28 10.04 27.32
N GLY A 597 28.84 9.48 28.40
CA GLY A 597 30.21 9.71 28.85
C GLY A 597 31.29 9.19 27.90
N ARG A 598 30.97 8.33 26.92
CA ARG A 598 31.93 7.87 25.89
C ARG A 598 32.25 8.96 24.86
N PHE A 599 31.38 9.96 24.71
CA PHE A 599 31.52 11.04 23.73
C PHE A 599 32.23 12.27 24.31
N GLU A 600 32.90 13.06 23.45
CA GLU A 600 33.39 14.40 23.81
C GLU A 600 32.21 15.38 23.94
N ARG A 601 31.26 15.26 23.00
CA ARG A 601 30.00 16.01 22.93
C ARG A 601 28.96 15.26 22.11
N VAL A 602 27.71 15.37 22.54
CA VAL A 602 26.53 14.95 21.79
C VAL A 602 25.73 16.19 21.41
N VAL A 603 25.47 16.35 20.11
CA VAL A 603 25.00 17.60 19.52
C VAL A 603 23.64 17.38 18.88
N LEU A 604 22.61 18.07 19.36
CA LEU A 604 21.33 18.14 18.68
C LEU A 604 21.29 19.40 17.80
N VAL A 605 20.91 19.28 16.53
CA VAL A 605 20.81 20.42 15.61
C VAL A 605 19.47 20.34 14.89
N GLY A 606 18.60 21.31 15.12
CA GLY A 606 17.21 21.22 14.65
C GLY A 606 16.27 22.24 15.25
N ASP A 607 15.00 21.86 15.36
CA ASP A 607 13.92 22.73 15.83
C ASP A 607 13.22 22.21 17.11
N SER A 608 12.06 22.78 17.41
CA SER A 608 11.13 22.35 18.47
C SER A 608 10.86 20.84 18.57
N MET A 609 11.03 20.04 17.50
CA MET A 609 10.89 18.58 17.57
C MET A 609 12.07 17.93 18.29
N LEU A 610 13.31 18.33 17.97
CA LEU A 610 14.50 17.83 18.68
C LEU A 610 14.61 18.36 20.12
N ARG A 611 13.97 19.49 20.42
CA ARG A 611 13.82 19.96 21.82
C ARG A 611 13.22 18.88 22.72
N HIS A 612 12.25 18.12 22.23
CA HIS A 612 11.65 17.03 23.01
C HIS A 612 12.61 15.85 23.24
N VAL A 613 13.60 15.67 22.37
CA VAL A 613 14.66 14.65 22.53
C VAL A 613 15.70 15.10 23.57
N VAL A 614 16.23 16.33 23.50
CA VAL A 614 17.15 16.82 24.54
C VAL A 614 16.45 16.92 25.90
N GLY A 615 15.15 17.28 25.91
CA GLY A 615 14.32 17.27 27.12
C GLY A 615 14.18 15.87 27.73
N SER A 616 13.90 14.84 26.92
CA SER A 616 13.77 13.46 27.43
C SER A 616 15.11 12.89 27.90
N LEU A 617 16.22 13.24 27.26
CA LEU A 617 17.55 12.91 27.77
C LEU A 617 17.83 13.57 29.13
N ASN A 618 17.46 14.84 29.33
CA ASN A 618 17.60 15.51 30.63
C ASN A 618 16.70 14.89 31.72
N VAL A 619 15.49 14.40 31.40
CA VAL A 619 14.66 13.62 32.35
C VAL A 619 15.39 12.36 32.82
N LEU A 620 16.01 11.60 31.91
CA LEU A 620 16.77 10.39 32.23
C LEU A 620 18.03 10.70 33.07
N LEU A 621 18.74 11.78 32.74
CA LEU A 621 19.97 12.23 33.41
C LEU A 621 19.72 12.85 34.80
N ARG A 622 18.58 13.54 34.99
CA ARG A 622 18.20 14.18 36.27
C ARG A 622 17.37 13.28 37.19
N LYS A 623 16.95 12.10 36.70
CA LYS A 623 15.97 11.21 37.37
C LYS A 623 14.72 11.95 37.86
N ASP A 624 14.16 12.84 37.02
CA ASP A 624 13.02 13.68 37.41
C ASP A 624 11.94 13.70 36.33
N LEU A 625 10.83 13.00 36.60
CA LEU A 625 9.67 12.90 35.71
C LEU A 625 8.77 14.14 35.78
N GLY A 626 8.92 14.96 36.82
CA GLY A 626 8.10 16.15 37.04
C GLY A 626 8.59 17.35 36.24
N TYR A 627 9.91 17.62 36.30
CA TYR A 627 10.52 18.83 35.73
C TYR A 627 11.83 18.58 34.96
N GLY A 628 12.23 17.33 34.74
CA GLY A 628 13.56 16.99 34.22
C GLY A 628 13.93 17.67 32.89
N ALA A 629 12.97 17.97 32.02
CA ALA A 629 13.20 18.61 30.71
C ALA A 629 13.27 20.14 30.74
N VAL A 630 12.95 20.79 31.87
CA VAL A 630 12.72 22.24 31.96
C VAL A 630 13.51 22.90 33.09
N THR A 631 13.74 24.22 32.94
CA THR A 631 14.51 25.05 33.87
C THR A 631 13.69 25.48 35.09
N ASP A 632 13.25 24.53 35.91
CA ASP A 632 12.31 24.77 37.01
C ASP A 632 12.82 25.76 38.08
N TRP A 633 14.13 25.91 38.20
CA TRP A 633 14.79 26.95 39.00
C TRP A 633 14.41 28.39 38.59
N ASN A 634 13.96 28.60 37.34
CA ASN A 634 13.48 29.90 36.84
C ASN A 634 11.94 30.07 36.95
N PHE A 635 11.19 29.04 37.36
CA PHE A 635 9.73 29.07 37.30
C PHE A 635 9.08 29.89 38.41
N SER A 636 8.10 30.72 38.02
CA SER A 636 7.07 31.25 38.92
C SER A 636 6.21 30.14 39.53
N ALA A 637 5.49 30.46 40.61
CA ALA A 637 4.55 29.53 41.26
C ALA A 637 3.41 29.05 40.34
N MET A 638 3.13 29.78 39.24
CA MET A 638 2.16 29.37 38.23
C MET A 638 2.78 28.40 37.21
N GLU A 639 3.97 28.71 36.68
CA GLU A 639 4.70 27.83 35.75
C GLU A 639 5.01 26.47 36.39
N ARG A 640 5.40 26.43 37.68
CA ARG A 640 5.57 25.17 38.44
C ARG A 640 4.33 24.28 38.41
N LYS A 641 3.12 24.85 38.38
CA LYS A 641 1.87 24.07 38.28
C LYS A 641 1.50 23.71 36.84
N GLN A 642 1.87 24.55 35.87
CA GLN A 642 1.51 24.38 34.46
C GLN A 642 2.49 23.52 33.66
N CYS A 643 3.73 23.36 34.12
CA CYS A 643 4.83 22.72 33.39
C CYS A 643 5.34 21.43 34.08
N PHE A 644 4.44 20.70 34.72
CA PHE A 644 4.76 19.50 35.51
C PHE A 644 4.35 18.22 34.74
N CYS A 645 5.07 17.11 34.90
CA CYS A 645 4.76 15.81 34.28
C CYS A 645 4.64 15.86 32.74
N ASN A 646 3.46 15.60 32.14
CA ASN A 646 3.32 15.58 30.67
C ASN A 646 3.47 16.98 30.07
N GLU A 647 2.99 17.97 30.81
CA GLU A 647 2.80 19.34 30.38
C GLU A 647 4.14 20.06 30.14
N GLN A 648 5.25 19.57 30.71
CA GLN A 648 6.62 20.03 30.40
C GLN A 648 7.00 19.79 28.90
N PHE A 649 6.30 18.89 28.21
CA PHE A 649 6.41 18.63 26.77
C PHE A 649 5.19 19.10 25.97
N ASP A 650 3.98 19.01 26.52
CA ASP A 650 2.72 19.27 25.78
C ASP A 650 2.34 20.77 25.74
N VAL A 651 2.77 21.57 26.72
CA VAL A 651 2.36 22.98 26.85
C VAL A 651 3.40 23.93 26.24
N LYS A 652 3.00 24.64 25.17
CA LYS A 652 3.85 25.60 24.43
C LYS A 652 4.51 26.69 25.28
N ALA A 653 3.91 27.12 26.39
CA ALA A 653 4.54 28.09 27.30
C ALA A 653 5.78 27.49 27.99
N CYS A 654 5.66 26.25 28.47
CA CYS A 654 6.75 25.45 29.01
C CYS A 654 7.83 25.17 27.94
N SER A 655 7.46 25.23 26.65
CA SER A 655 8.42 25.07 25.56
C SER A 655 9.50 26.17 25.49
N VAL A 656 9.26 27.36 26.03
CA VAL A 656 10.27 28.43 26.09
C VAL A 656 11.39 28.07 27.10
N GLN A 657 11.01 27.42 28.20
CA GLN A 657 11.88 27.14 29.35
C GLN A 657 12.55 25.74 29.29
N GLY A 658 12.85 25.24 28.08
CA GLY A 658 13.53 23.96 27.90
C GLY A 658 15.00 23.99 28.30
N ILE A 659 15.52 22.86 28.79
CA ILE A 659 16.96 22.69 28.99
C ILE A 659 17.61 22.34 27.64
N TYR A 660 18.51 23.20 27.16
CA TYR A 660 19.23 23.02 25.89
C TYR A 660 20.68 22.55 26.07
N SER A 661 21.28 22.71 27.24
CA SER A 661 22.61 22.17 27.54
C SER A 661 22.72 21.58 28.95
N THR A 662 23.58 20.57 29.12
CA THR A 662 23.93 20.04 30.45
C THR A 662 24.80 20.99 31.26
N ASP A 663 25.54 21.90 30.62
CA ASP A 663 26.31 22.94 31.30
C ASP A 663 25.39 23.99 31.98
N ASP A 664 24.22 24.28 31.40
CA ASP A 664 23.21 25.12 32.07
C ASP A 664 22.64 24.45 33.34
N VAL A 665 22.46 23.13 33.32
CA VAL A 665 22.05 22.36 34.51
C VAL A 665 23.15 22.39 35.57
N LEU A 666 24.41 22.12 35.19
CA LEU A 666 25.56 22.19 36.11
C LEU A 666 25.75 23.58 36.74
N LYS A 667 25.38 24.64 36.02
CA LYS A 667 25.48 26.02 36.51
C LYS A 667 24.40 26.40 37.52
N ASN A 668 23.16 25.94 37.33
CA ASN A 668 22.00 26.43 38.08
C ASN A 668 21.41 25.39 39.06
N ASP A 669 21.50 24.09 38.74
CA ASP A 669 20.98 22.97 39.54
C ASP A 669 21.94 21.74 39.46
N PRO A 670 23.20 21.88 39.91
CA PRO A 670 24.22 20.84 39.78
C PRO A 670 23.88 19.54 40.51
N LEU A 671 23.07 19.61 41.58
CA LEU A 671 22.68 18.45 42.38
C LEU A 671 21.57 17.60 41.73
N SER A 672 20.98 18.06 40.63
CA SER A 672 19.98 17.27 39.91
C SER A 672 20.57 16.20 38.99
N LEU A 673 21.78 16.40 38.45
CA LEU A 673 22.40 15.44 37.53
C LEU A 673 22.89 14.21 38.29
N SER A 674 22.44 13.03 37.85
CA SER A 674 22.80 11.75 38.46
C SER A 674 24.15 11.18 37.97
N CYS A 675 24.78 11.78 36.96
CA CYS A 675 26.02 11.29 36.38
C CYS A 675 27.24 11.73 37.18
N SER A 676 28.12 10.79 37.52
CA SER A 676 29.43 11.06 38.14
C SER A 676 30.43 11.70 37.17
N ASN A 677 30.34 11.36 35.88
CA ASN A 677 31.16 11.94 34.81
C ASN A 677 30.49 13.16 34.19
N LYS A 678 31.28 14.19 33.79
CA LYS A 678 30.74 15.33 33.04
C LYS A 678 30.18 14.84 31.69
N ILE A 679 28.88 15.07 31.50
CA ILE A 679 28.18 14.86 30.22
C ILE A 679 28.12 16.19 29.47
N ASN A 680 28.40 16.17 28.17
CA ASN A 680 28.36 17.33 27.29
C ASN A 680 27.29 17.13 26.22
N LEU A 681 26.05 17.43 26.58
CA LEU A 681 24.87 17.37 25.73
C LEU A 681 24.43 18.80 25.42
N ILE A 682 24.38 19.17 24.14
CA ILE A 682 24.05 20.54 23.69
C ILE A 682 23.05 20.46 22.52
N MET A 683 22.06 21.35 22.51
CA MET A 683 21.15 21.59 21.39
C MET A 683 21.37 22.98 20.77
N GLU A 684 21.62 23.01 19.46
CA GLU A 684 21.55 24.21 18.63
C GLU A 684 20.19 24.28 17.92
N GLN A 685 19.45 25.36 18.15
CA GLN A 685 18.25 25.66 17.37
C GLN A 685 18.63 26.35 16.05
N ILE A 686 18.18 25.77 14.94
CA ILE A 686 18.34 26.31 13.58
C ILE A 686 17.00 26.14 12.86
N ASN A 687 16.14 27.15 13.00
CA ASN A 687 14.72 27.07 12.66
C ASN A 687 14.36 27.65 11.28
N THR A 688 15.36 27.98 10.45
CA THR A 688 15.16 28.65 9.16
C THR A 688 16.09 28.14 8.06
N PHE A 689 15.70 28.35 6.80
CA PHE A 689 16.57 28.21 5.63
C PHE A 689 16.26 29.34 4.62
N PRO A 690 17.27 30.02 4.03
CA PRO A 690 18.72 29.84 4.23
C PRO A 690 19.16 30.10 5.68
N ILE A 691 20.16 29.34 6.15
CA ILE A 691 20.64 29.43 7.55
C ILE A 691 21.37 30.76 7.75
N PRO A 692 21.02 31.57 8.77
CA PRO A 692 21.71 32.81 9.07
C PRO A 692 23.19 32.58 9.42
N PRO A 693 24.13 33.46 8.98
CA PRO A 693 25.56 33.29 9.25
C PRO A 693 25.91 33.16 10.74
N GLU A 694 25.17 33.83 11.60
CA GLU A 694 25.29 33.78 13.05
C GLU A 694 24.86 32.43 13.64
N GLU A 695 23.80 31.79 13.15
CA GLU A 695 23.41 30.43 13.56
C GLU A 695 24.46 29.41 13.12
N LEU A 696 25.01 29.59 11.92
CA LEU A 696 26.10 28.76 11.40
C LEU A 696 27.40 28.97 12.19
N ALA A 697 27.66 30.18 12.68
CA ALA A 697 28.79 30.49 13.57
C ALA A 697 28.61 29.90 14.97
N ARG A 698 27.41 29.94 15.56
CA ARG A 698 27.11 29.20 16.79
C ARG A 698 27.32 27.70 16.59
N LEU A 699 26.79 27.12 15.51
CA LEU A 699 26.97 25.70 15.22
C LEU A 699 28.46 25.33 15.12
N LYS A 700 29.31 26.15 14.47
CA LYS A 700 30.77 25.96 14.43
C LYS A 700 31.39 25.98 15.83
N LEU A 701 31.08 26.98 16.66
CA LEU A 701 31.56 27.07 18.04
C LEU A 701 31.12 25.86 18.87
N SER A 702 29.87 25.43 18.67
CA SER A 702 29.32 24.23 19.26
C SER A 702 30.15 23.03 18.83
N VAL A 703 30.18 22.68 17.54
CA VAL A 703 30.92 21.53 16.97
C VAL A 703 32.35 21.46 17.52
N GLY A 704 32.99 22.64 17.63
CA GLY A 704 34.25 22.83 18.32
C GLY A 704 35.44 22.30 17.52
N THR A 705 36.56 23.00 17.59
CA THR A 705 37.81 22.56 16.96
C THR A 705 38.37 21.30 17.63
N THR A 706 39.27 20.61 16.94
CA THR A 706 39.91 19.36 17.40
C THR A 706 40.40 19.40 18.85
N SER A 707 39.71 18.68 19.73
CA SER A 707 40.15 18.45 21.10
C SER A 707 41.36 17.51 21.15
N ARG A 708 42.17 17.59 22.20
CA ARG A 708 43.20 16.58 22.52
C ARG A 708 42.63 15.28 23.10
N THR A 709 41.31 15.22 23.35
CA THR A 709 40.64 14.03 23.89
C THR A 709 40.29 13.04 22.78
N PRO A 710 40.59 11.73 22.92
CA PRO A 710 40.33 10.72 21.89
C PRO A 710 38.85 10.28 21.77
N LYS A 711 37.92 11.01 22.38
CA LYS A 711 36.50 10.64 22.42
C LYS A 711 35.78 11.09 21.13
N PRO A 712 34.89 10.27 20.53
CA PRO A 712 34.14 10.67 19.35
C PRO A 712 33.11 11.77 19.65
N LYS A 713 32.69 12.47 18.60
CA LYS A 713 31.52 13.37 18.61
C LYS A 713 30.33 12.65 17.98
N ALA A 714 29.10 12.99 18.39
CA ALA A 714 27.87 12.46 17.79
C ALA A 714 26.88 13.58 17.53
N PHE A 715 26.21 13.51 16.37
CA PHE A 715 25.30 14.54 15.87
C PHE A 715 23.92 13.93 15.61
N ILE A 716 22.90 14.59 16.15
CA ILE A 716 21.50 14.21 16.06
C ILE A 716 20.80 15.38 15.38
N LEU A 717 20.44 15.17 14.13
CA LEU A 717 19.86 16.14 13.22
C LEU A 717 18.36 15.86 13.09
N GLY A 718 17.60 16.86 12.68
CA GLY A 718 16.18 16.67 12.39
C GLY A 718 15.37 17.91 12.65
N HIS A 719 14.19 17.97 12.05
CA HIS A 719 13.26 19.06 12.31
C HIS A 719 11.81 18.61 12.13
N GLY A 720 10.91 19.31 12.81
CA GLY A 720 9.46 19.20 12.70
C GLY A 720 8.91 19.93 11.48
N LEU A 721 7.87 20.74 11.71
CA LEU A 721 6.98 21.27 10.68
C LEU A 721 7.33 22.66 10.16
N TRP A 722 8.41 23.30 10.66
CA TRP A 722 8.72 24.71 10.36
C TRP A 722 8.86 25.02 8.86
N ASN A 723 9.35 24.06 8.07
CA ASN A 723 9.51 24.19 6.62
C ASN A 723 8.32 23.65 5.81
N ASN A 724 7.17 23.43 6.44
CA ASN A 724 5.95 22.90 5.81
C ASN A 724 6.16 21.57 5.05
N LEU A 725 7.07 20.72 5.53
CA LEU A 725 7.46 19.45 4.92
C LEU A 725 8.09 19.58 3.51
N GLU A 726 8.71 20.73 3.21
CA GLU A 726 9.40 20.93 1.94
C GLU A 726 10.76 20.21 1.90
N LEU A 727 10.80 19.07 1.21
CA LEU A 727 12.00 18.22 1.08
C LEU A 727 13.24 18.99 0.58
N GLN A 728 13.11 19.90 -0.40
CA GLN A 728 14.27 20.63 -0.92
C GLN A 728 14.88 21.61 0.10
N LYS A 729 14.05 22.22 0.96
CA LYS A 729 14.52 23.06 2.08
C LYS A 729 15.20 22.20 3.14
N THR A 730 14.61 21.05 3.49
CA THR A 730 15.20 20.03 4.38
C THR A 730 16.60 19.61 3.92
N VAL A 731 16.72 19.27 2.63
CA VAL A 731 17.95 18.80 2.02
C VAL A 731 19.02 19.89 1.99
N SER A 732 18.66 21.10 1.59
CA SER A 732 19.60 22.23 1.51
C SER A 732 20.06 22.70 2.90
N TRP A 733 19.17 22.65 3.90
CA TRP A 733 19.51 22.86 5.31
C TRP A 733 20.47 21.76 5.81
N LEU A 734 20.20 20.50 5.49
CA LEU A 734 21.03 19.35 5.88
C LEU A 734 22.43 19.45 5.26
N ASP A 735 22.54 19.82 3.98
CA ASP A 735 23.83 20.03 3.31
C ASP A 735 24.63 21.18 3.94
N ALA A 736 23.97 22.28 4.32
CA ALA A 736 24.61 23.39 5.02
C ALA A 736 25.11 23.00 6.43
N VAL A 737 24.31 22.27 7.22
CA VAL A 737 24.69 21.75 8.54
C VAL A 737 25.84 20.74 8.43
N LEU A 738 25.76 19.80 7.48
CA LEU A 738 26.82 18.81 7.24
C LEU A 738 28.12 19.46 6.75
N SER A 739 28.06 20.58 6.03
CA SER A 739 29.28 21.31 5.62
C SER A 739 30.08 21.82 6.81
N VAL A 740 29.42 22.21 7.91
CA VAL A 740 30.07 22.61 9.16
C VAL A 740 30.60 21.40 9.92
N ILE A 741 29.79 20.36 10.07
CA ILE A 741 30.18 19.14 10.80
C ILE A 741 31.41 18.49 10.14
N ARG A 742 31.46 18.44 8.80
CA ARG A 742 32.55 17.79 8.03
C ARG A 742 33.78 18.66 7.81
N ALA A 743 33.71 19.96 8.12
CA ALA A 743 34.89 20.82 8.07
C ALA A 743 35.92 20.44 9.14
N GLU A 744 35.50 19.79 10.23
CA GLU A 744 36.36 19.33 11.32
C GLU A 744 36.93 17.92 11.04
N PRO A 745 38.26 17.75 10.90
CA PRO A 745 38.88 16.45 10.55
C PRO A 745 38.69 15.34 11.58
N SER A 746 38.32 15.71 12.82
CA SER A 746 38.04 14.79 13.93
C SER A 746 36.55 14.42 14.05
N SER A 747 35.67 15.00 13.24
CA SER A 747 34.24 14.70 13.25
C SER A 747 33.96 13.39 12.51
N SER A 748 33.80 12.31 13.28
CA SER A 748 33.26 11.04 12.77
C SER A 748 31.89 11.24 12.09
N SER A 749 31.58 10.39 11.11
CA SER A 749 30.30 10.37 10.36
C SER A 749 29.07 9.93 11.20
N ASN A 750 29.12 10.12 12.52
CA ASN A 750 28.10 9.74 13.49
C ASN A 750 26.94 10.74 13.46
N CYS A 751 26.16 10.70 12.39
CA CYS A 751 25.01 11.58 12.18
C CYS A 751 23.72 10.75 12.10
N LEU A 752 22.77 10.99 13.00
CA LEU A 752 21.40 10.47 12.95
C LEU A 752 20.44 11.57 12.52
N PHE A 753 19.51 11.31 11.61
CA PHE A 753 18.42 12.22 11.26
C PHE A 753 17.10 11.68 11.79
N LEU A 754 16.41 12.45 12.65
CA LEU A 754 15.05 12.16 13.12
C LEU A 754 14.03 12.96 12.30
N THR A 755 12.91 12.32 12.03
CA THR A 755 11.80 12.87 11.24
C THR A 755 10.58 13.14 12.12
N PRO A 756 9.65 14.03 11.68
CA PRO A 756 8.53 14.47 12.53
C PRO A 756 7.60 13.32 12.95
N SER A 757 6.87 13.53 14.03
CA SER A 757 5.91 12.55 14.52
C SER A 757 4.59 12.60 13.76
N ALA A 758 3.84 11.50 13.79
CA ALA A 758 2.51 11.39 13.22
C ALA A 758 1.57 12.48 13.79
N ALA A 759 0.70 13.04 12.95
CA ALA A 759 -0.25 14.09 13.33
C ALA A 759 -1.12 13.66 14.54
N GLY A 760 -1.35 14.61 15.44
CA GLY A 760 -2.26 14.44 16.58
C GLY A 760 -3.73 14.57 16.17
N ARG A 761 -4.63 14.33 17.13
CA ARG A 761 -6.09 14.44 16.93
C ARG A 761 -6.57 15.88 16.88
N GLU A 762 -5.78 16.80 17.42
CA GLU A 762 -6.10 18.22 17.57
C GLU A 762 -5.36 19.06 16.52
N LYS A 763 -4.82 18.42 15.47
CA LYS A 763 -4.25 19.11 14.32
C LYS A 763 -5.37 19.82 13.55
N PRO A 764 -5.31 21.16 13.34
CA PRO A 764 -6.39 21.89 12.68
C PRO A 764 -6.63 21.43 11.25
N ASP A 765 -7.89 21.45 10.81
CA ASP A 765 -8.34 20.93 9.51
C ASP A 765 -7.59 21.54 8.31
N GLU A 766 -7.28 22.84 8.39
CA GLU A 766 -6.47 23.59 7.42
C GLU A 766 -5.07 22.96 7.15
N TRP A 767 -4.49 22.24 8.14
CA TRP A 767 -3.19 21.60 8.02
C TRP A 767 -3.26 20.08 7.78
N ILE A 768 -4.46 19.48 7.64
CA ILE A 768 -4.61 18.03 7.40
C ILE A 768 -4.05 17.63 6.03
N VAL A 769 -4.23 18.45 4.99
CA VAL A 769 -3.77 18.14 3.63
C VAL A 769 -2.26 18.35 3.49
N SER A 770 -1.74 19.46 4.00
CA SER A 770 -0.34 19.87 3.87
C SER A 770 0.60 19.17 4.86
N GLN A 771 0.13 18.88 6.07
CA GLN A 771 0.96 18.39 7.18
C GLN A 771 0.30 17.24 7.98
N GLY A 772 -0.78 16.65 7.47
CA GLY A 772 -1.40 15.48 8.09
C GLY A 772 -0.60 14.19 7.86
N ASN A 773 -1.10 13.08 8.41
CA ASN A 773 -0.38 11.80 8.42
C ASN A 773 0.10 11.31 7.05
N LYS A 774 -0.66 11.55 5.97
CA LYS A 774 -0.25 11.19 4.60
C LYS A 774 0.98 11.99 4.13
N ALA A 775 1.02 13.29 4.39
CA ALA A 775 2.16 14.14 4.02
C ALA A 775 3.40 13.79 4.85
N LEU A 776 3.20 13.51 6.15
CA LEU A 776 4.25 13.11 7.08
C LEU A 776 4.97 11.81 6.69
N VAL A 777 4.24 10.76 6.29
CA VAL A 777 4.84 9.51 5.81
C VAL A 777 5.71 9.74 4.58
N LEU A 778 5.17 10.43 3.57
CA LEU A 778 5.88 10.70 2.32
C LEU A 778 7.14 11.55 2.57
N PHE A 779 7.07 12.48 3.52
CA PHE A 779 8.21 13.28 3.95
C PHE A 779 9.26 12.45 4.70
N GLU A 780 8.84 11.56 5.60
CA GLU A 780 9.73 10.65 6.34
C GLU A 780 10.50 9.71 5.40
N GLU A 781 9.80 9.05 4.47
CA GLU A 781 10.40 8.16 3.47
C GLU A 781 11.41 8.89 2.58
N ALA A 782 11.02 10.04 2.02
CA ALA A 782 11.87 10.81 1.12
C ALA A 782 13.10 11.41 1.83
N THR A 783 12.92 11.92 3.05
CA THR A 783 14.03 12.46 3.87
C THR A 783 15.00 11.35 4.27
N GLY A 784 14.51 10.16 4.63
CA GLY A 784 15.36 9.01 4.92
C GLY A 784 16.21 8.55 3.74
N ILE A 785 15.71 8.65 2.50
CA ILE A 785 16.49 8.40 1.28
C ILE A 785 17.59 9.45 1.11
N GLU A 786 17.26 10.74 1.22
CA GLU A 786 18.21 11.83 1.03
C GLU A 786 19.29 11.93 2.13
N ALA A 787 18.95 11.55 3.37
CA ALA A 787 19.89 11.40 4.47
C ALA A 787 20.89 10.26 4.19
N ARG A 788 20.41 9.07 3.79
CA ARG A 788 21.29 7.92 3.48
C ARG A 788 22.23 8.21 2.29
N LYS A 789 21.78 8.90 1.25
CA LYS A 789 22.65 9.37 0.14
C LYS A 789 23.82 10.23 0.62
N ARG A 790 23.63 10.92 1.75
CA ARG A 790 24.65 11.77 2.39
C ARG A 790 25.44 11.02 3.46
N GLY A 791 25.25 9.72 3.67
CA GLY A 791 25.91 8.99 4.75
C GLY A 791 25.44 9.42 6.15
N VAL A 792 24.18 9.87 6.27
CA VAL A 792 23.49 10.15 7.53
C VAL A 792 22.48 9.04 7.77
N GLU A 793 22.53 8.45 8.95
CA GLU A 793 21.57 7.41 9.36
C GLU A 793 20.21 8.03 9.65
N HIS A 794 19.12 7.28 9.53
CA HIS A 794 17.76 7.81 9.66
C HIS A 794 16.93 6.99 10.64
N LEU A 795 16.24 7.69 11.54
CA LEU A 795 15.26 7.12 12.47
C LEU A 795 13.90 7.77 12.23
N GLY A 796 12.98 6.97 11.67
CA GLY A 796 11.57 7.35 11.52
C GLY A 796 10.88 7.47 12.88
N THR A 797 10.10 8.52 13.11
CA THR A 797 9.28 8.67 14.33
C THR A 797 7.79 8.79 14.05
N TRP A 798 7.37 8.75 12.78
CA TRP A 798 5.97 8.74 12.41
C TRP A 798 5.25 7.51 13.00
N ASN A 799 5.70 6.30 12.64
CA ASN A 799 5.01 5.07 13.02
C ASN A 799 5.02 4.82 14.55
N MET A 800 6.16 5.04 15.22
CA MET A 800 6.25 4.89 16.68
C MET A 800 5.23 5.76 17.42
N SER A 801 4.95 6.96 16.90
CA SER A 801 4.10 7.95 17.57
C SER A 801 2.61 7.78 17.23
N ILE A 802 2.23 6.88 16.31
CA ILE A 802 0.83 6.53 16.07
C ILE A 802 0.20 6.02 17.37
N GLN A 803 -1.05 6.43 17.64
CA GLN A 803 -1.80 6.09 18.86
C GLN A 803 -1.17 6.56 20.20
N ALA A 804 -0.07 7.33 20.19
CA ALA A 804 0.35 8.11 21.36
C ALA A 804 -0.59 9.32 21.60
N ARG A 805 -0.52 9.94 22.78
CA ARG A 805 -1.20 11.22 23.07
C ARG A 805 -0.33 12.38 22.56
N LYS A 806 -0.94 13.30 21.80
CA LYS A 806 -0.25 14.35 21.04
C LYS A 806 -1.23 15.32 20.40
N TYR A 807 -0.78 16.57 20.28
CA TYR A 807 -1.58 17.72 19.88
C TYR A 807 -1.58 17.94 18.35
N ASP A 808 -0.46 18.38 17.78
CA ASP A 808 -0.34 18.94 16.42
C ASP A 808 0.57 18.16 15.44
N GLY A 809 1.34 17.19 15.95
CA GLY A 809 2.38 16.44 15.23
C GLY A 809 3.82 16.89 15.54
N VAL A 810 4.02 17.97 16.29
CA VAL A 810 5.30 18.39 16.89
C VAL A 810 5.34 18.00 18.36
N HIS A 811 4.26 18.30 19.08
CA HIS A 811 4.11 18.01 20.50
C HIS A 811 3.59 16.57 20.68
N LEU A 812 4.35 15.82 21.47
CA LEU A 812 4.13 14.43 21.84
C LEU A 812 4.19 14.35 23.37
N ASP A 813 3.41 13.45 23.97
CA ASP A 813 3.42 13.26 25.43
C ASP A 813 4.79 12.83 25.98
N MET A 814 4.98 12.97 27.30
CA MET A 814 6.21 12.56 27.97
C MET A 814 6.52 11.08 27.70
N ARG A 815 5.49 10.23 27.67
CA ARG A 815 5.61 8.79 27.38
C ARG A 815 6.26 8.55 26.02
N GLY A 816 5.77 9.18 24.96
CA GLY A 816 6.33 9.07 23.62
C GLY A 816 7.74 9.67 23.49
N ASN A 817 8.02 10.80 24.15
CA ASN A 817 9.34 11.43 24.10
C ASN A 817 10.42 10.66 24.88
N LEU A 818 10.06 10.00 25.98
CA LEU A 818 10.98 9.11 26.70
C LEU A 818 11.37 7.89 25.86
N VAL A 819 10.43 7.31 25.10
CA VAL A 819 10.77 6.25 24.12
C VAL A 819 11.71 6.78 23.03
N LYS A 820 11.47 7.97 22.46
CA LYS A 820 12.40 8.61 21.50
C LYS A 820 13.80 8.80 22.09
N GLY A 821 13.88 9.28 23.34
CA GLY A 821 15.14 9.45 24.05
C GLY A 821 15.89 8.12 24.20
N MET A 822 15.19 7.05 24.59
CA MET A 822 15.78 5.72 24.73
C MET A 822 16.24 5.12 23.39
N MET A 823 15.52 5.37 22.29
CA MET A 823 15.96 4.99 20.94
C MET A 823 17.28 5.69 20.54
N VAL A 824 17.40 6.99 20.83
CA VAL A 824 18.63 7.76 20.60
C VAL A 824 19.78 7.26 21.47
N VAL A 825 19.54 6.90 22.73
CA VAL A 825 20.57 6.27 23.60
C VAL A 825 21.03 4.93 23.04
N ASN A 826 20.12 4.08 22.53
CA ASN A 826 20.49 2.83 21.87
C ASN A 826 21.38 3.06 20.65
N TRP A 827 21.05 4.05 19.81
CA TRP A 827 21.91 4.43 18.68
C TRP A 827 23.30 4.91 19.12
N LEU A 828 23.39 5.69 20.20
CA LEU A 828 24.65 6.14 20.78
C LEU A 828 25.48 4.99 21.37
N ASP A 829 24.85 4.00 22.04
CA ASP A 829 25.55 2.81 22.54
C ASP A 829 26.21 2.03 21.40
N TRP A 830 25.53 1.88 20.25
CA TRP A 830 26.07 1.23 19.04
C TRP A 830 27.20 1.99 18.34
N ILE A 831 27.43 3.26 18.67
CA ILE A 831 28.56 4.05 18.18
C ILE A 831 29.74 4.01 19.17
N GLY A 832 29.44 3.91 20.47
CA GLY A 832 30.43 3.86 21.54
C GLY A 832 30.87 2.44 21.93
N ARG A 833 30.73 1.46 21.03
CA ARG A 833 31.26 0.09 21.15
C ARG A 833 32.34 -0.11 20.09
#